data_AF-M1YWK1-F1
#
_entry.id   AF-M1YWK1-F1
#
_cell.length_a   1.000
_cell.length_b   1.000
_cell.length_c   1.000
_cell.angle_alpha   90.00
_cell.angle_beta   90.00
_cell.angle_gamma   90.00
#
_symmetry.space_group_name_H-M   'P 1'
#
loop_
_entity.id
_entity.type
_entity.pdbx_description
1 polymer ?
#
loop_
_entity_poly.entity_id
_entity_poly.type
_entity_poly.pdbx_seq_one_letter_code
_entity_poly.pdbx_strand_id
1 'polypeptide(L)'
;MNLYQAIKEYVPQLKRGEGDERGGTLLIGEGCTLRSGIPRGDAVVKLIQERFPDAVQGEGKSQEECLARLSPSQKLNLRNVMLEEASINWAYICIALLMRDGYIRRVLTTSPHPLLQRACSLVNVFPAVYDCSATTVLDAAKVAGTAIFHLNGQIPGETPGDLAPVYAAANEFGPWFVVGYDDRDEDPVFQQLTKVEQFKNGLLWVLPKNISPSRSVHEKILTKGKEVEYTNAKDADAFLILMMQELQVEVPELIAYPFSHLGDVLRKIAYFPAPGMVEEMHVVDIALQQIKLAIKDYEGGEWGDLVEGELDMDVLNEPALLSALQAAQAGLVKGSAQEIISQRAQYDKTPNQQLGDLLIWAYLKEGDDAYYKAQSGGENATAMRAKAREYYEQALNLQPDGSEIVFKLGKLLAQQGHQVPGEESKSLLGQAADKFKQTLDLNPDFLPARLQLGNALVDLAAQSGNGEADEKFGEAIEQYQTLLELDPENVEAAFGCGLALYAQARKKKGSEALRLYGQAAEKLKIGLKYQPNRLDALLPMGHSLLVFSRSKKGEEADRMLALACEKFQYACQVKPEMPEAHFGWADALFERASSRNDIKANDFFELALDQYKTTARLKPDLPRVHFRWGLALFHMAQRRDGNDSAKFYQLASEKFQTAVKLNPQNVDAYLRLGRIHVELAQSRKTADADKLYDRAIDYFQAVLKLQPKNADAMAQVGTVLLHKSQLKDATDAERDLRDAMEKCKAALEIKPGHFQGTLIWGQALLEMGLKRVDPDAWVFEEAEEKLQAALKLQSDHPDALVGLAHCLLNKARNMDADKAAAALEEGLNHVQTVLEEHDQSAPARNVMAAILMEQARNKRGINAHPLLAEAKGHLQRAEDVQPGSATYNMARLMAQLNNESGCREWLEKCKANGVLPSSLMLTKDPFLEPMRESKWFKKLAGSGSEPKEEKAQAS
;
A
#
# COMPACT_ATOMS: atom_id res chain seq x y z
N MET A 1 31.60 -1.14 82.57
CA MET A 1 30.25 -1.68 82.83
C MET A 1 30.22 -3.18 82.50
N ASN A 2 29.33 -3.99 83.09
CA ASN A 2 29.15 -5.38 82.63
C ASN A 2 28.43 -5.38 81.27
N LEU A 3 28.92 -6.16 80.30
CA LEU A 3 28.36 -6.32 78.95
C LEU A 3 26.84 -6.49 78.92
N TYR A 4 26.30 -7.34 79.80
CA TYR A 4 24.86 -7.62 79.85
C TYR A 4 24.05 -6.38 80.24
N GLN A 5 24.53 -5.66 81.24
CA GLN A 5 23.88 -4.44 81.72
C GLN A 5 23.96 -3.34 80.66
N ALA A 6 25.10 -3.22 79.98
CA ALA A 6 25.29 -2.25 78.90
C ALA A 6 24.27 -2.46 77.78
N ILE A 7 24.11 -3.69 77.28
CA ILE A 7 23.15 -3.97 76.20
C ILE A 7 21.72 -3.64 76.64
N LYS A 8 21.32 -4.03 77.86
CA LYS A 8 19.96 -3.77 78.37
C LYS A 8 19.59 -2.30 78.44
N GLU A 9 20.54 -1.42 78.71
CA GLU A 9 20.30 0.02 78.80
C GLU A 9 20.03 0.65 77.41
N TYR A 10 20.60 0.08 76.36
CA TYR A 10 20.43 0.56 74.98
C TYR A 10 19.29 -0.12 74.21
N VAL A 11 18.82 -1.31 74.62
CA VAL A 11 17.70 -2.02 73.99
C VAL A 11 16.42 -1.16 73.87
N PRO A 12 15.96 -0.44 74.91
CA PRO A 12 14.79 0.44 74.79
C PRO A 12 14.99 1.57 73.77
N GLN A 13 16.22 2.06 73.62
CA GLN A 13 16.55 3.13 72.66
C GLN A 13 16.49 2.61 71.22
N LEU A 14 16.94 1.38 70.98
CA LEU A 14 16.81 0.71 69.68
C LEU A 14 15.35 0.41 69.28
N LYS A 15 14.44 0.33 70.26
CA LYS A 15 13.00 0.13 70.05
C LYS A 15 12.21 1.45 69.97
N ARG A 16 12.83 2.59 70.26
CA ARG A 16 12.18 3.92 70.30
C ARG A 16 12.14 4.55 68.88
N GLY A 17 11.05 5.25 68.56
CA GLY A 17 10.82 5.89 67.25
C GLY A 17 9.85 5.10 66.34
N GLU A 18 9.29 5.77 65.33
CA GLU A 18 8.44 5.16 64.30
C GLU A 18 9.07 5.34 62.90
N GLY A 19 8.85 4.38 61.99
CA GLY A 19 9.33 4.46 60.60
C GLY A 19 10.86 4.50 60.45
N ASP A 20 11.36 5.51 59.74
CA ASP A 20 12.79 5.69 59.42
C ASP A 20 13.61 6.29 60.56
N GLU A 21 12.99 6.83 61.62
CA GLU A 21 13.69 7.37 62.80
C GLU A 21 14.08 6.30 63.83
N ARG A 22 13.64 5.05 63.62
CA ARG A 22 13.94 3.89 64.48
C ARG A 22 15.23 3.19 64.05
N GLY A 23 16.06 2.83 65.03
CA GLY A 23 17.28 2.01 64.87
C GLY A 23 18.59 2.77 65.08
N GLY A 24 19.67 2.04 65.39
CA GLY A 24 20.98 2.60 65.73
C GLY A 24 21.99 2.65 64.58
N THR A 25 23.15 3.24 64.88
CA THR A 25 24.33 3.29 64.00
C THR A 25 25.39 2.33 64.54
N LEU A 26 25.93 1.48 63.67
CA LEU A 26 26.98 0.52 64.00
C LEU A 26 28.27 0.86 63.24
N LEU A 27 29.31 1.27 63.95
CA LEU A 27 30.66 1.40 63.41
C LEU A 27 31.42 0.08 63.64
N ILE A 28 31.74 -0.62 62.54
CA ILE A 28 32.50 -1.86 62.55
C ILE A 28 33.89 -1.69 61.93
N GLY A 29 34.86 -2.36 62.51
CA GLY A 29 36.21 -2.46 61.96
C GLY A 29 36.62 -3.87 61.60
N GLU A 30 37.90 -4.05 61.30
CA GLU A 30 38.46 -5.34 60.93
C GLU A 30 38.17 -6.42 61.97
N GLY A 31 38.06 -6.10 63.26
CA GLY A 31 37.73 -7.05 64.34
C GLY A 31 36.50 -7.92 64.07
N CYS A 32 35.52 -7.42 63.31
CA CYS A 32 34.32 -8.18 62.91
C CYS A 32 34.58 -9.33 61.93
N THR A 33 35.75 -9.41 61.26
CA THR A 33 36.06 -10.47 60.28
C THR A 33 36.71 -11.73 60.87
N LEU A 34 36.75 -11.88 62.21
CA LEU A 34 37.73 -12.75 62.90
C LEU A 34 37.57 -14.23 62.51
N ARG A 35 36.34 -14.62 62.22
CA ARG A 35 35.96 -15.99 61.84
C ARG A 35 35.50 -16.08 60.39
N SER A 36 35.80 -15.06 59.58
CA SER A 36 35.44 -15.01 58.17
C SER A 36 36.51 -15.57 57.25
N GLY A 37 37.66 -16.01 57.76
CA GLY A 37 38.76 -16.51 56.94
C GLY A 37 39.52 -15.42 56.17
N ILE A 38 39.18 -14.14 56.36
CA ILE A 38 39.90 -13.01 55.75
C ILE A 38 41.29 -12.89 56.39
N PRO A 39 42.39 -12.95 55.62
CA PRO A 39 43.74 -12.78 56.16
C PRO A 39 43.92 -11.36 56.72
N ARG A 40 44.74 -11.22 57.76
CA ARG A 40 45.03 -9.93 58.42
C ARG A 40 46.52 -9.77 58.72
N GLY A 41 46.98 -8.52 58.81
CA GLY A 41 48.35 -8.17 59.21
C GLY A 41 49.39 -8.89 58.36
N ASP A 42 50.31 -9.62 59.00
CA ASP A 42 51.39 -10.36 58.34
C ASP A 42 50.89 -11.37 57.28
N ALA A 43 49.67 -11.91 57.43
CA ALA A 43 49.10 -12.83 56.45
C ALA A 43 48.75 -12.11 55.13
N VAL A 44 48.32 -10.85 55.19
CA VAL A 44 48.06 -10.03 54.00
C VAL A 44 49.38 -9.70 53.30
N VAL A 45 50.42 -9.35 54.06
CA VAL A 45 51.75 -9.07 53.53
C VAL A 45 52.33 -10.30 52.82
N LYS A 46 52.18 -11.50 53.40
CA LYS A 46 52.57 -12.77 52.76
C LYS A 46 51.80 -13.01 51.47
N LEU A 47 50.48 -12.79 51.46
CA LEU A 47 49.65 -12.94 50.26
C LEU A 47 50.08 -11.95 49.15
N ILE A 48 50.41 -10.71 49.51
CA ILE A 48 50.96 -9.72 48.58
C ILE A 48 52.33 -10.19 48.07
N GLN A 49 53.19 -10.75 48.93
CA GLN A 49 54.50 -11.27 48.52
C GLN A 49 54.38 -12.43 47.52
N GLU A 50 53.41 -13.32 47.71
CA GLU A 50 53.16 -14.47 46.83
C GLU A 50 52.57 -14.05 45.47
N ARG A 51 51.65 -13.10 45.44
CA ARG A 51 50.91 -12.70 44.23
C ARG A 51 51.54 -11.51 43.49
N PHE A 52 52.20 -10.61 44.22
CA PHE A 52 52.76 -9.34 43.74
C PHE A 52 54.14 -9.10 44.38
N PRO A 53 55.15 -9.94 44.10
CA PRO A 53 56.45 -9.92 44.78
C PRO A 53 57.17 -8.56 44.67
N ASP A 54 56.99 -7.83 43.57
CA ASP A 54 57.59 -6.52 43.35
C ASP A 54 57.10 -5.45 44.34
N ALA A 55 55.88 -5.59 44.88
CA ALA A 55 55.33 -4.65 45.86
C ALA A 55 56.00 -4.78 47.24
N VAL A 56 56.70 -5.89 47.51
CA VAL A 56 57.34 -6.16 48.82
C VAL A 56 58.86 -5.86 48.79
N GLN A 57 59.44 -5.55 47.63
CA GLN A 57 60.86 -5.21 47.53
C GLN A 57 61.12 -3.74 47.95
N GLY A 58 61.76 -3.52 49.12
CA GLY A 58 62.16 -2.19 49.64
C GLY A 58 62.23 -2.11 51.17
N GLU A 59 62.49 -0.92 51.76
CA GLU A 59 62.62 -0.71 53.22
C GLU A 59 61.29 -0.77 54.01
N GLY A 60 60.16 -0.98 53.33
CA GLY A 60 58.83 -1.03 53.94
C GLY A 60 58.28 -2.45 54.05
N LYS A 61 57.82 -2.85 55.24
CA LYS A 61 57.30 -4.19 55.57
C LYS A 61 55.87 -4.18 56.11
N SER A 62 55.26 -3.01 56.32
CA SER A 62 53.90 -2.95 56.85
C SER A 62 52.85 -3.23 55.77
N GLN A 63 51.66 -3.64 56.19
CA GLN A 63 50.53 -3.88 55.28
C GLN A 63 50.19 -2.61 54.48
N GLU A 64 50.17 -1.43 55.11
CA GLU A 64 49.84 -0.17 54.46
C GLU A 64 50.89 0.22 53.38
N GLU A 65 52.18 0.01 53.66
CA GLU A 65 53.27 0.30 52.71
C GLU A 65 53.25 -0.63 51.50
N CYS A 66 52.98 -1.93 51.72
CA CYS A 66 52.83 -2.90 50.64
C CYS A 66 51.60 -2.59 49.77
N LEU A 67 50.46 -2.23 50.38
CA LEU A 67 49.26 -1.83 49.65
C LEU A 67 49.50 -0.55 48.83
N ALA A 68 50.23 0.44 49.34
CA ALA A 68 50.50 1.70 48.64
C ALA A 68 51.25 1.51 47.31
N ARG A 69 52.03 0.43 47.16
CA ARG A 69 52.77 0.10 45.94
C ARG A 69 51.97 -0.65 44.89
N LEU A 70 50.78 -1.16 45.25
CA LEU A 70 49.91 -1.86 44.31
C LEU A 70 49.07 -0.86 43.51
N SER A 71 48.91 -1.14 42.21
CA SER A 71 47.93 -0.44 41.38
C SER A 71 46.49 -0.73 41.83
N PRO A 72 45.50 0.13 41.51
CA PRO A 72 44.10 -0.11 41.85
C PRO A 72 43.56 -1.48 41.39
N SER A 73 43.92 -1.92 40.17
CA SER A 73 43.52 -3.22 39.64
C SER A 73 44.12 -4.40 40.44
N GLN A 74 45.37 -4.27 40.88
CA GLN A 74 46.02 -5.29 41.72
C GLN A 74 45.41 -5.33 43.13
N LYS A 75 45.05 -4.18 43.72
CA LYS A 75 44.33 -4.10 45.00
C LYS A 75 42.95 -4.76 44.93
N LEU A 76 42.21 -4.54 43.83
CA LEU A 76 40.92 -5.20 43.59
C LEU A 76 41.07 -6.72 43.41
N ASN A 77 42.11 -7.16 42.68
CA ASN A 77 42.42 -8.59 42.54
C ASN A 77 42.73 -9.22 43.90
N LEU A 78 43.60 -8.58 44.70
CA LEU A 78 43.94 -9.01 46.06
C LEU A 78 42.67 -9.17 46.92
N ARG A 79 41.75 -8.19 46.88
CA ARG A 79 40.45 -8.26 47.57
C ARG A 79 39.63 -9.48 47.14
N ASN A 80 39.55 -9.74 45.83
CA ASN A 80 38.76 -10.86 45.32
C ASN A 80 39.35 -12.21 45.72
N VAL A 81 40.67 -12.37 45.70
CA VAL A 81 41.35 -13.59 46.17
C VAL A 81 41.10 -13.80 47.67
N MET A 82 41.20 -12.75 48.48
CA MET A 82 40.87 -12.84 49.92
C MET A 82 39.41 -13.27 50.15
N LEU A 83 38.51 -13.03 49.20
CA LEU A 83 37.09 -13.37 49.30
C LEU A 83 36.72 -14.78 48.82
N GLU A 84 37.61 -15.48 48.10
CA GLU A 84 37.35 -16.83 47.58
C GLU A 84 37.20 -17.86 48.71
N GLU A 85 38.05 -17.76 49.73
CA GLU A 85 38.02 -18.65 50.90
C GLU A 85 37.20 -18.07 52.06
N ALA A 86 36.64 -16.87 51.89
CA ALA A 86 35.97 -16.16 52.96
C ALA A 86 34.56 -16.71 53.24
N SER A 87 34.27 -16.94 54.52
CA SER A 87 32.95 -17.35 55.01
C SER A 87 32.22 -16.21 55.70
N ILE A 88 30.89 -16.20 55.63
CA ILE A 88 30.07 -15.25 56.39
C ILE A 88 30.01 -15.76 57.84
N ASN A 89 30.49 -14.96 58.79
CA ASN A 89 30.47 -15.31 60.21
C ASN A 89 29.19 -14.80 60.90
N TRP A 90 29.03 -15.19 62.16
CA TRP A 90 27.87 -14.79 62.96
C TRP A 90 27.78 -13.29 63.20
N ALA A 91 28.90 -12.55 63.31
CA ALA A 91 28.84 -11.10 63.37
C ALA A 91 28.08 -10.50 62.18
N TYR A 92 28.43 -10.88 60.94
CA TYR A 92 27.75 -10.35 59.75
C TYR A 92 26.30 -10.83 59.64
N ILE A 93 25.99 -12.08 60.01
CA ILE A 93 24.59 -12.58 60.05
C ILE A 93 23.76 -11.77 61.05
N CYS A 94 24.28 -11.56 62.26
CA CYS A 94 23.60 -10.78 63.29
C CYS A 94 23.36 -9.34 62.85
N ILE A 95 24.38 -8.70 62.25
CA ILE A 95 24.22 -7.34 61.72
C ILE A 95 23.13 -7.32 60.63
N ALA A 96 23.15 -8.27 59.70
CA ALA A 96 22.16 -8.36 58.64
C ALA A 96 20.73 -8.53 59.17
N LEU A 97 20.53 -9.35 60.23
CA LEU A 97 19.23 -9.51 60.89
C LEU A 97 18.80 -8.27 61.67
N LEU A 98 19.73 -7.62 62.37
CA LEU A 98 19.46 -6.35 63.03
C LEU A 98 19.09 -5.25 62.02
N MET A 99 19.66 -5.30 60.81
CA MET A 99 19.26 -4.41 59.71
C MET A 99 17.90 -4.78 59.12
N ARG A 100 17.59 -6.08 58.97
CA ARG A 100 16.28 -6.59 58.53
C ARG A 100 15.15 -6.07 59.42
N ASP A 101 15.34 -6.17 60.73
CA ASP A 101 14.33 -5.85 61.74
C ASP A 101 14.35 -4.35 62.12
N GLY A 102 15.20 -3.55 61.47
CA GLY A 102 15.28 -2.10 61.66
C GLY A 102 15.94 -1.66 62.97
N TYR A 103 16.58 -2.57 63.71
CA TYR A 103 17.34 -2.24 64.93
C TYR A 103 18.67 -1.56 64.62
N ILE A 104 19.28 -1.83 63.46
CA ILE A 104 20.44 -1.11 62.96
C ILE A 104 20.09 -0.55 61.59
N ARG A 105 20.11 0.77 61.44
CA ARG A 105 19.83 1.42 60.15
C ARG A 105 21.11 1.71 59.39
N ARG A 106 22.18 2.06 60.09
CA ARG A 106 23.44 2.48 59.45
C ARG A 106 24.57 1.60 59.92
N VAL A 107 25.30 1.04 58.98
CA VAL A 107 26.56 0.34 59.26
C VAL A 107 27.70 1.09 58.60
N LEU A 108 28.58 1.63 59.41
CA LEU A 108 29.81 2.27 58.99
C LEU A 108 30.92 1.21 59.08
N THR A 109 31.55 0.83 57.98
CA THR A 109 32.59 -0.21 57.97
C THR A 109 33.90 0.33 57.41
N THR A 110 35.01 -0.01 58.05
CA THR A 110 36.35 0.25 57.48
C THR A 110 36.84 -0.89 56.59
N SER A 111 36.16 -2.03 56.57
CA SER A 111 36.49 -3.15 55.70
C SER A 111 36.18 -2.82 54.23
N PRO A 112 37.10 -3.06 53.29
CA PRO A 112 36.88 -2.77 51.86
C PRO A 112 36.06 -3.85 51.12
N HIS A 113 35.66 -4.93 51.81
CA HIS A 113 35.08 -6.11 51.18
C HIS A 113 33.56 -6.26 51.43
N PRO A 114 32.81 -6.97 50.58
CA PRO A 114 31.36 -6.98 50.61
C PRO A 114 30.72 -8.08 51.48
N LEU A 115 31.40 -8.58 52.52
CA LEU A 115 30.87 -9.70 53.33
C LEU A 115 29.56 -9.39 54.06
N LEU A 116 29.39 -8.15 54.54
CA LEU A 116 28.13 -7.72 55.14
C LEU A 116 27.00 -7.69 54.11
N GLN A 117 27.27 -7.19 52.90
CA GLN A 117 26.31 -7.20 51.80
C GLN A 117 25.87 -8.63 51.46
N ARG A 118 26.83 -9.57 51.39
CA ARG A 118 26.51 -11.00 51.19
C ARG A 118 25.61 -11.54 52.31
N ALA A 119 25.87 -11.17 53.56
CA ALA A 119 25.01 -11.56 54.68
C ALA A 119 23.61 -10.95 54.59
N CYS A 120 23.49 -9.67 54.22
CA CYS A 120 22.20 -9.01 53.98
C CYS A 120 21.41 -9.71 52.87
N SER A 121 22.05 -10.10 51.77
CA SER A 121 21.39 -10.85 50.69
C SER A 121 20.87 -12.21 51.15
N LEU A 122 21.60 -12.92 52.02
CA LEU A 122 21.14 -14.22 52.58
C LEU A 122 19.89 -14.11 53.45
N VAL A 123 19.60 -12.94 54.01
CA VAL A 123 18.39 -12.69 54.81
C VAL A 123 17.39 -11.79 54.08
N ASN A 124 17.52 -11.67 52.75
CA ASN A 124 16.62 -10.92 51.88
C ASN A 124 16.53 -9.41 52.19
N VAL A 125 17.65 -8.79 52.58
CA VAL A 125 17.78 -7.35 52.89
C VAL A 125 18.73 -6.68 51.89
N PHE A 126 18.32 -5.53 51.35
CA PHE A 126 19.07 -4.79 50.33
C PHE A 126 19.31 -3.34 50.76
N PRO A 127 20.27 -3.09 51.67
CA PRO A 127 20.59 -1.74 52.11
C PRO A 127 21.33 -0.95 51.01
N ALA A 128 21.22 0.37 51.02
CA ALA A 128 22.04 1.21 50.14
C ALA A 128 23.53 1.08 50.51
N VAL A 129 24.43 1.02 49.52
CA VAL A 129 25.88 0.90 49.76
C VAL A 129 26.59 2.14 49.26
N TYR A 130 27.35 2.79 50.13
CA TYR A 130 28.09 4.02 49.83
C TYR A 130 29.60 3.81 49.96
N ASP A 131 30.34 4.24 48.94
CA ASP A 131 31.80 4.32 48.96
C ASP A 131 32.23 5.72 49.44
N CYS A 132 32.94 5.80 50.56
CA CYS A 132 33.34 7.06 51.18
C CYS A 132 34.84 7.34 51.02
N SER A 133 35.50 6.78 49.99
CA SER A 133 36.89 7.11 49.67
C SER A 133 37.06 8.61 49.35
N ALA A 134 38.32 9.07 49.34
CA ALA A 134 38.66 10.48 49.06
C ALA A 134 38.18 11.04 47.71
N THR A 135 37.69 10.18 46.81
CA THR A 135 37.22 10.56 45.47
C THR A 135 35.72 10.78 45.38
N THR A 136 34.95 10.49 46.44
CA THR A 136 33.49 10.55 46.46
C THR A 136 32.96 11.73 47.26
N VAL A 137 31.98 12.47 46.69
CA VAL A 137 31.24 13.53 47.39
C VAL A 137 29.86 13.00 47.77
N LEU A 138 29.53 13.03 49.06
CA LEU A 138 28.28 12.50 49.59
C LEU A 138 27.37 13.62 50.08
N ASP A 139 26.14 13.67 49.56
CA ASP A 139 25.10 14.62 49.96
C ASP A 139 24.23 13.98 51.05
N ALA A 140 24.27 14.53 52.27
CA ALA A 140 23.55 14.01 53.42
C ALA A 140 22.03 13.89 53.19
N ALA A 141 21.45 14.76 52.36
CA ALA A 141 20.01 14.73 52.05
C ALA A 141 19.61 13.58 51.11
N LYS A 142 20.57 12.90 50.48
CA LYS A 142 20.35 11.79 49.53
C LYS A 142 20.77 10.43 50.10
N VAL A 143 21.08 10.39 51.39
CA VAL A 143 21.44 9.17 52.10
C VAL A 143 20.18 8.39 52.47
N ALA A 144 20.10 7.14 52.02
CA ALA A 144 18.99 6.26 52.36
C ALA A 144 18.95 5.96 53.87
N GLY A 145 17.75 5.69 54.40
CA GLY A 145 17.55 5.37 55.81
C GLY A 145 18.35 4.13 56.26
N THR A 146 18.22 3.02 55.54
CA THR A 146 19.04 1.80 55.78
C THR A 146 20.22 1.75 54.81
N ALA A 147 21.45 1.80 55.34
CA ALA A 147 22.65 1.92 54.52
C ALA A 147 23.93 1.29 55.14
N ILE A 148 24.85 0.88 54.27
CA ILE A 148 26.22 0.44 54.57
C ILE A 148 27.19 1.46 53.95
N PHE A 149 28.11 1.99 54.75
CA PHE A 149 29.13 2.95 54.32
C PHE A 149 30.51 2.32 54.43
N HIS A 150 31.19 2.14 53.30
CA HIS A 150 32.61 1.79 53.28
C HIS A 150 33.42 3.05 53.50
N LEU A 151 33.79 3.31 54.76
CA LEU A 151 34.45 4.54 55.19
C LEU A 151 35.78 4.75 54.47
N ASN A 152 36.60 3.71 54.38
CA ASN A 152 37.89 3.76 53.70
C ASN A 152 37.77 3.52 52.18
N GLY A 153 36.57 3.40 51.64
CA GLY A 153 36.35 2.92 50.28
C GLY A 153 36.35 1.40 50.15
N GLN A 154 36.00 0.92 48.96
CA GLN A 154 35.90 -0.51 48.64
C GLN A 154 37.19 -1.10 48.04
N ILE A 155 38.27 -0.31 47.90
CA ILE A 155 39.57 -0.81 47.46
C ILE A 155 40.52 -0.90 48.67
N PRO A 156 41.22 -2.02 48.88
CA PRO A 156 42.17 -2.16 49.98
C PRO A 156 43.23 -1.05 50.01
N GLY A 157 43.38 -0.40 51.17
CA GLY A 157 44.36 0.66 51.40
C GLY A 157 43.98 2.02 50.82
N GLU A 158 42.71 2.23 50.47
CA GLU A 158 42.17 3.58 50.27
C GLU A 158 41.98 4.31 51.60
N THR A 159 41.91 5.65 51.51
CA THR A 159 41.68 6.54 52.64
C THR A 159 40.31 7.19 52.52
N PRO A 160 39.63 7.47 53.64
CA PRO A 160 38.33 8.12 53.62
C PRO A 160 38.42 9.54 53.05
N GLY A 161 37.34 9.99 52.41
CA GLY A 161 37.11 11.37 52.04
C GLY A 161 36.54 12.20 53.18
N ASP A 162 35.69 13.18 52.85
CA ASP A 162 34.99 13.94 53.88
C ASP A 162 33.85 13.13 54.50
N LEU A 163 34.08 12.62 55.71
CA LEU A 163 33.11 11.82 56.46
C LEU A 163 32.13 12.68 57.28
N ALA A 164 32.29 14.01 57.35
CA ALA A 164 31.43 14.86 58.16
C ALA A 164 29.93 14.71 57.80
N PRO A 165 29.52 14.66 56.52
CA PRO A 165 28.12 14.43 56.15
C PRO A 165 27.62 13.04 56.56
N VAL A 166 28.46 12.01 56.44
CA VAL A 166 28.12 10.62 56.81
C VAL A 166 27.85 10.54 58.31
N TYR A 167 28.70 11.16 59.12
CA TYR A 167 28.63 11.11 60.58
C TYR A 167 27.52 12.00 61.12
N ALA A 168 27.33 13.18 60.55
CA ALA A 168 26.21 14.07 60.88
C ALA A 168 24.89 13.34 60.64
N ALA A 169 24.71 12.75 59.46
CA ALA A 169 23.53 11.98 59.15
C ALA A 169 23.42 10.73 60.05
N ALA A 170 24.52 10.05 60.40
CA ALA A 170 24.46 8.87 61.28
C ALA A 170 24.15 9.21 62.74
N ASN A 171 24.39 10.45 63.16
CA ASN A 171 24.08 10.98 64.49
C ASN A 171 22.64 11.51 64.62
N GLU A 172 21.85 11.45 63.56
CA GLU A 172 20.41 11.76 63.60
C GLU A 172 19.55 10.57 64.06
N PHE A 173 20.08 9.35 63.98
CA PHE A 173 19.40 8.10 64.34
C PHE A 173 19.70 7.72 65.79
N GLY A 174 19.21 6.55 66.22
CA GLY A 174 19.40 6.00 67.56
C GLY A 174 20.87 5.80 67.99
N PRO A 175 21.11 5.04 69.06
CA PRO A 175 22.43 4.95 69.68
C PRO A 175 23.53 4.46 68.74
N TRP A 176 24.76 4.90 69.01
CA TRP A 176 25.95 4.43 68.32
C TRP A 176 26.55 3.21 69.01
N PHE A 177 26.98 2.23 68.23
CA PHE A 177 27.74 1.08 68.71
C PHE A 177 29.05 1.01 67.94
N VAL A 178 30.17 0.98 68.65
CA VAL A 178 31.49 0.81 68.04
C VAL A 178 32.00 -0.59 68.37
N VAL A 179 32.11 -1.45 67.36
CA VAL A 179 32.35 -2.89 67.55
C VAL A 179 33.48 -3.38 66.65
N GLY A 180 34.52 -3.99 67.24
CA GLY A 180 35.64 -4.54 66.46
C GLY A 180 36.45 -3.49 65.69
N TYR A 181 36.32 -2.21 66.05
CA TYR A 181 37.07 -1.09 65.51
C TYR A 181 38.28 -0.78 66.40
N ASP A 182 39.43 -0.52 65.78
CA ASP A 182 40.70 -0.22 66.45
C ASP A 182 40.92 1.30 66.52
N ASP A 183 41.30 1.82 67.67
CA ASP A 183 41.30 3.24 68.00
C ASP A 183 42.66 3.94 67.79
N ARG A 184 43.33 3.62 66.68
CA ARG A 184 44.63 4.22 66.33
C ARG A 184 44.48 5.73 66.08
N ASP A 185 45.27 6.56 66.78
CA ASP A 185 45.23 8.03 66.65
C ASP A 185 45.52 8.55 65.23
N GLU A 186 46.25 7.76 64.43
CA GLU A 186 46.59 8.06 63.05
C GLU A 186 45.48 7.67 62.07
N ASP A 187 44.46 6.92 62.49
CA ASP A 187 43.35 6.49 61.63
C ASP A 187 42.46 7.71 61.28
N PRO A 188 42.35 8.09 59.99
CA PRO A 188 41.51 9.21 59.57
C PRO A 188 40.03 9.02 59.94
N VAL A 189 39.53 7.78 60.00
CA VAL A 189 38.16 7.47 60.45
C VAL A 189 37.97 7.86 61.91
N PHE A 190 38.92 7.49 62.77
CA PHE A 190 38.90 7.83 64.19
C PHE A 190 39.00 9.34 64.39
N GLN A 191 39.90 10.01 63.66
CA GLN A 191 40.05 11.47 63.73
C GLN A 191 38.74 12.21 63.42
N GLN A 192 37.98 11.79 62.41
CA GLN A 192 36.67 12.37 62.13
C GLN A 192 35.65 12.06 63.23
N LEU A 193 35.69 10.88 63.84
CA LEU A 193 34.81 10.53 64.97
C LEU A 193 35.06 11.45 66.17
N THR A 194 36.31 11.85 66.41
CA THR A 194 36.66 12.84 67.44
C THR A 194 36.14 14.24 67.18
N LYS A 195 35.63 14.56 65.97
CA LYS A 195 35.01 15.85 65.67
C LYS A 195 33.50 15.91 65.93
N VAL A 196 32.85 14.77 66.15
CA VAL A 196 31.43 14.73 66.52
C VAL A 196 31.27 15.38 67.90
N GLU A 197 30.64 16.55 68.00
CA GLU A 197 30.57 17.32 69.25
C GLU A 197 29.81 16.57 70.36
N GLN A 198 28.69 15.95 70.02
CA GLN A 198 27.84 15.19 70.93
C GLN A 198 27.16 14.04 70.19
N PHE A 199 27.08 12.86 70.83
CA PHE A 199 26.27 11.74 70.35
C PHE A 199 24.84 11.88 70.87
N LYS A 200 23.89 12.23 70.00
CA LYS A 200 22.53 12.67 70.40
C LYS A 200 21.76 11.60 71.19
N ASN A 201 21.97 10.33 70.86
CA ASN A 201 21.30 9.17 71.46
C ASN A 201 22.29 8.22 72.15
N GLY A 202 23.43 8.76 72.61
CA GLY A 202 24.46 7.97 73.29
C GLY A 202 25.35 7.13 72.35
N LEU A 203 26.43 6.61 72.94
CA LEU A 203 27.40 5.75 72.25
C LEU A 203 27.92 4.69 73.20
N LEU A 204 27.94 3.43 72.75
CA LEU A 204 28.54 2.31 73.43
C LEU A 204 29.76 1.79 72.65
N TRP A 205 30.95 1.93 73.23
CA TRP A 205 32.18 1.40 72.68
C TRP A 205 32.47 0.00 73.22
N VAL A 206 32.57 -1.00 72.34
CA VAL A 206 32.76 -2.41 72.70
C VAL A 206 34.21 -2.81 72.45
N LEU A 207 34.96 -2.96 73.55
CA LEU A 207 36.37 -3.36 73.53
C LEU A 207 36.52 -4.88 73.72
N PRO A 208 37.64 -5.48 73.27
CA PRO A 208 37.95 -6.86 73.61
C PRO A 208 38.11 -7.07 75.12
N LYS A 209 37.97 -8.32 75.56
CA LYS A 209 37.99 -8.68 76.98
C LYS A 209 39.29 -8.25 77.65
N ASN A 210 39.18 -7.62 78.82
CA ASN A 210 40.29 -7.11 79.63
C ASN A 210 41.11 -5.98 79.00
N ILE A 211 40.60 -5.32 77.96
CA ILE A 211 41.22 -4.13 77.36
C ILE A 211 40.50 -2.88 77.87
N SER A 212 41.26 -1.90 78.38
CA SER A 212 40.71 -0.59 78.72
C SER A 212 40.80 0.34 77.51
N PRO A 213 39.92 1.36 77.38
CA PRO A 213 39.99 2.32 76.29
C PRO A 213 41.37 2.98 76.21
N SER A 214 41.86 3.27 75.00
CA SER A 214 43.07 4.08 74.88
C SER A 214 42.89 5.45 75.54
N ARG A 215 44.01 6.11 75.85
CA ARG A 215 44.00 7.48 76.36
C ARG A 215 43.20 8.41 75.43
N SER A 216 43.34 8.23 74.13
CA SER A 216 42.68 9.05 73.12
C SER A 216 41.17 8.82 73.06
N VAL A 217 40.69 7.57 73.17
CA VAL A 217 39.24 7.30 73.30
C VAL A 217 38.69 7.88 74.60
N HIS A 218 39.42 7.74 75.70
CA HIS A 218 39.00 8.28 76.98
C HIS A 218 38.86 9.80 76.95
N GLU A 219 39.89 10.52 76.50
CA GLU A 219 39.92 11.99 76.50
C GLU A 219 39.01 12.59 75.42
N LYS A 220 38.93 11.99 74.21
CA LYS A 220 38.27 12.59 73.04
C LYS A 220 36.87 12.05 72.74
N ILE A 221 36.48 10.88 73.25
CA ILE A 221 35.16 10.27 72.99
C ILE A 221 34.34 10.14 74.27
N LEU A 222 34.87 9.46 75.29
CA LEU A 222 34.10 9.13 76.51
C LEU A 222 33.74 10.35 77.38
N THR A 223 34.35 11.50 77.14
CA THR A 223 34.05 12.77 77.83
C THR A 223 32.89 13.56 77.21
N LYS A 224 32.36 13.13 76.05
CA LYS A 224 31.39 13.89 75.23
C LYS A 224 29.93 13.79 75.64
N GLY A 225 29.63 13.18 76.78
CA GLY A 225 28.28 13.08 77.30
C GLY A 225 28.16 12.05 78.41
N LYS A 226 27.08 12.11 79.19
CA LYS A 226 26.80 11.12 80.25
C LYS A 226 26.35 9.76 79.71
N GLU A 227 25.89 9.72 78.46
CA GLU A 227 25.40 8.53 77.77
C GLU A 227 26.45 7.99 76.77
N VAL A 228 27.73 8.30 76.98
CA VAL A 228 28.85 7.77 76.19
C VAL A 228 29.67 6.84 77.07
N GLU A 229 29.61 5.55 76.79
CA GLU A 229 30.12 4.51 77.67
C GLU A 229 30.95 3.47 76.92
N TYR A 230 31.65 2.63 77.68
CA TYR A 230 32.36 1.48 77.12
C TYR A 230 32.06 0.19 77.90
N THR A 231 32.17 -0.91 77.19
CA THR A 231 32.03 -2.26 77.74
C THR A 231 33.05 -3.22 77.12
N ASN A 232 33.17 -4.41 77.70
CA ASN A 232 34.09 -5.44 77.22
C ASN A 232 33.34 -6.68 76.77
N ALA A 233 33.64 -7.17 75.56
CA ALA A 233 33.13 -8.43 75.03
C ALA A 233 34.27 -9.38 74.66
N LYS A 234 33.99 -10.68 74.54
CA LYS A 234 34.99 -11.68 74.09
C LYS A 234 35.47 -11.36 72.67
N ASP A 235 34.52 -11.11 71.77
CA ASP A 235 34.70 -10.73 70.38
C ASP A 235 33.40 -10.07 69.86
N ALA A 236 33.41 -9.60 68.61
CA ALA A 236 32.25 -8.96 67.98
C ALA A 236 31.04 -9.92 67.89
N ASP A 237 31.28 -11.21 67.57
CA ASP A 237 30.24 -12.24 67.53
C ASP A 237 29.49 -12.31 68.88
N ALA A 238 30.21 -12.40 70.00
CA ALA A 238 29.60 -12.52 71.32
C ALA A 238 28.74 -11.30 71.70
N PHE A 239 29.17 -10.09 71.33
CA PHE A 239 28.39 -8.87 71.54
C PHE A 239 27.09 -8.89 70.72
N LEU A 240 27.20 -9.15 69.40
CA LEU A 240 26.08 -9.09 68.47
C LEU A 240 25.05 -10.20 68.71
N ILE A 241 25.50 -11.40 69.07
CA ILE A 241 24.61 -12.51 69.47
C ILE A 241 23.83 -12.14 70.73
N LEU A 242 24.50 -11.59 71.75
CA LEU A 242 23.83 -11.19 72.99
C LEU A 242 22.85 -10.04 72.76
N MET A 243 23.20 -9.08 71.89
CA MET A 243 22.31 -8.01 71.46
C MET A 243 21.05 -8.56 70.77
N MET A 244 21.19 -9.51 69.85
CA MET A 244 20.05 -10.19 69.23
C MET A 244 19.16 -10.90 70.26
N GLN A 245 19.75 -11.61 71.22
CA GLN A 245 19.02 -12.32 72.26
C GLN A 245 18.18 -11.37 73.12
N GLU A 246 18.75 -10.23 73.54
CA GLU A 246 18.04 -9.24 74.34
C GLU A 246 16.98 -8.48 73.55
N LEU A 247 17.21 -8.26 72.24
CA LEU A 247 16.19 -7.68 71.35
C LEU A 247 15.07 -8.65 70.99
N GLN A 248 15.26 -9.95 71.26
CA GLN A 248 14.38 -11.05 70.84
C GLN A 248 14.27 -11.15 69.31
N VAL A 249 15.39 -10.94 68.62
CA VAL A 249 15.49 -11.17 67.17
C VAL A 249 15.39 -12.67 66.92
N GLU A 250 14.50 -13.05 66.01
CA GLU A 250 14.30 -14.45 65.65
C GLU A 250 15.54 -15.05 64.97
N VAL A 251 15.69 -16.36 65.10
CA VAL A 251 16.74 -17.10 64.39
C VAL A 251 16.49 -16.93 62.88
N PRO A 252 17.52 -16.70 62.05
CA PRO A 252 17.34 -16.55 60.61
C PRO A 252 16.56 -17.73 60.03
N GLU A 253 15.52 -17.44 59.26
CA GLU A 253 14.66 -18.43 58.59
C GLU A 253 15.48 -19.42 57.77
N LEU A 254 16.56 -18.98 57.11
CA LEU A 254 17.48 -19.85 56.39
C LEU A 254 18.01 -21.04 57.23
N ILE A 255 18.09 -20.90 58.56
CA ILE A 255 18.55 -21.96 59.47
C ILE A 255 17.37 -22.73 60.07
N ALA A 256 16.33 -22.03 60.52
CA ALA A 256 15.19 -22.65 61.21
C ALA A 256 14.19 -23.31 60.23
N TYR A 257 13.95 -22.66 59.10
CA TYR A 257 12.95 -22.99 58.07
C TYR A 257 13.55 -22.79 56.65
N PRO A 258 14.59 -23.58 56.28
CA PRO A 258 15.33 -23.39 55.03
C PRO A 258 14.49 -23.47 53.75
N PHE A 259 13.47 -24.32 53.70
CA PHE A 259 12.58 -24.48 52.53
C PHE A 259 11.59 -23.33 52.43
N SER A 260 11.00 -22.90 53.54
CA SER A 260 10.19 -21.68 53.60
C SER A 260 10.96 -20.46 53.09
N HIS A 261 12.19 -20.28 53.58
CA HIS A 261 13.07 -19.21 53.10
C HIS A 261 13.34 -19.31 51.59
N LEU A 262 13.62 -20.51 51.08
CA LEU A 262 13.85 -20.73 49.65
C LEU A 262 12.58 -20.43 48.82
N GLY A 263 11.41 -20.81 49.31
CA GLY A 263 10.13 -20.50 48.68
C GLY A 263 9.89 -18.99 48.54
N ASP A 264 10.19 -18.23 49.59
CA ASP A 264 10.09 -16.76 49.59
C ASP A 264 11.09 -16.06 48.66
N VAL A 265 12.24 -16.69 48.41
CA VAL A 265 13.19 -16.21 47.41
C VAL A 265 12.68 -16.51 46.00
N LEU A 266 12.22 -17.74 45.73
CA LEU A 266 11.81 -18.14 44.38
C LEU A 266 10.51 -17.48 43.92
N ARG A 267 9.54 -17.23 44.80
CA ARG A 267 8.28 -16.56 44.45
C ARG A 267 8.45 -15.10 43.98
N LYS A 268 9.61 -14.50 44.24
CA LYS A 268 9.95 -13.13 43.79
C LYS A 268 10.57 -13.12 42.38
N ILE A 269 10.80 -14.28 41.77
CA ILE A 269 11.28 -14.38 40.40
C ILE A 269 10.12 -14.09 39.45
N ALA A 270 10.30 -13.10 38.57
CA ALA A 270 9.31 -12.77 37.55
C ALA A 270 9.11 -13.93 36.56
N TYR A 271 7.95 -13.94 35.91
CA TYR A 271 7.60 -14.92 34.91
C TYR A 271 8.58 -14.96 33.74
N PHE A 272 8.74 -16.16 33.15
CA PHE A 272 9.63 -16.33 32.03
C PHE A 272 8.92 -15.91 30.73
N PRO A 273 9.46 -14.94 29.97
CA PRO A 273 8.82 -14.43 28.75
C PRO A 273 9.06 -15.37 27.57
N ALA A 274 8.43 -16.55 27.59
CA ALA A 274 8.51 -17.51 26.49
C ALA A 274 7.85 -16.94 25.21
N PRO A 275 8.57 -16.82 24.08
CA PRO A 275 8.00 -16.28 22.84
C PRO A 275 6.79 -17.10 22.37
N GLY A 276 5.60 -16.49 22.26
CA GLY A 276 4.40 -17.16 21.73
C GLY A 276 3.52 -17.85 22.79
N MET A 277 3.81 -17.71 24.08
CA MET A 277 2.86 -18.04 25.15
C MET A 277 2.09 -16.78 25.55
N VAL A 278 0.76 -16.86 25.59
CA VAL A 278 -0.14 -15.73 25.91
C VAL A 278 -0.28 -15.52 27.42
N GLU A 279 0.13 -16.49 28.24
CA GLU A 279 0.13 -16.40 29.69
C GLU A 279 1.49 -16.76 30.30
N GLU A 280 1.78 -16.06 31.38
CA GLU A 280 2.99 -16.02 32.17
C GLU A 280 3.34 -17.40 32.80
N MET A 281 4.07 -18.24 32.06
CA MET A 281 4.54 -19.52 32.58
C MET A 281 5.61 -19.30 33.65
N HIS A 282 5.40 -19.84 34.86
CA HIS A 282 6.40 -19.80 35.91
C HIS A 282 7.35 -21.00 35.77
N VAL A 283 8.57 -20.76 35.29
CA VAL A 283 9.61 -21.80 35.23
C VAL A 283 10.03 -22.35 36.60
N VAL A 284 9.57 -21.74 37.69
CA VAL A 284 9.80 -22.22 39.05
C VAL A 284 8.57 -22.86 39.70
N ASP A 285 7.44 -23.03 38.99
CA ASP A 285 6.22 -23.65 39.55
C ASP A 285 6.52 -25.00 40.18
N ILE A 286 7.27 -25.84 39.46
CA ILE A 286 7.64 -27.17 39.93
C ILE A 286 8.57 -27.09 41.15
N ALA A 287 9.53 -26.17 41.14
CA ALA A 287 10.40 -25.96 42.28
C ALA A 287 9.60 -25.50 43.51
N LEU A 288 8.62 -24.61 43.33
CA LEU A 288 7.70 -24.16 44.38
C LEU A 288 6.83 -25.31 44.89
N GLN A 289 6.34 -26.19 44.03
CA GLN A 289 5.59 -27.41 44.40
C GLN A 289 6.45 -28.38 45.23
N GLN A 290 7.71 -28.60 44.81
CA GLN A 290 8.66 -29.42 45.56
C GLN A 290 9.01 -28.81 46.92
N ILE A 291 9.21 -27.49 46.98
CA ILE A 291 9.44 -26.76 48.22
C ILE A 291 8.23 -26.88 49.14
N LYS A 292 7.02 -26.71 48.62
CA LYS A 292 5.78 -26.83 49.40
C LYS A 292 5.62 -28.22 50.02
N LEU A 293 5.99 -29.28 49.28
CA LEU A 293 6.02 -30.63 49.83
C LEU A 293 7.10 -30.78 50.91
N ALA A 294 8.31 -30.24 50.69
CA ALA A 294 9.38 -30.28 51.68
C ALA A 294 9.04 -29.51 52.97
N ILE A 295 8.37 -28.37 52.87
CA ILE A 295 7.85 -27.61 54.01
C ILE A 295 6.87 -28.47 54.81
N LYS A 296 5.91 -29.11 54.13
CA LYS A 296 4.95 -30.02 54.77
C LYS A 296 5.63 -31.18 55.49
N ASP A 297 6.64 -31.78 54.87
CA ASP A 297 7.31 -32.98 55.37
C ASP A 297 8.35 -32.69 56.48
N TYR A 298 9.00 -31.51 56.45
CA TYR A 298 10.16 -31.20 57.30
C TYR A 298 10.00 -29.98 58.22
N GLU A 299 9.14 -29.00 57.89
CA GLU A 299 9.00 -27.74 58.64
C GLU A 299 7.64 -27.60 59.36
N GLY A 300 6.63 -28.38 58.95
CA GLY A 300 5.30 -28.41 59.57
C GLY A 300 4.32 -27.40 58.96
N GLY A 301 3.02 -27.69 59.09
CA GLY A 301 1.96 -26.94 58.40
C GLY A 301 1.77 -25.49 58.85
N GLU A 302 2.09 -25.14 60.11
CA GLU A 302 1.92 -23.78 60.64
C GLU A 302 2.86 -22.75 60.00
N TRP A 303 4.00 -23.20 59.45
CA TRP A 303 4.97 -22.36 58.73
C TRP A 303 4.84 -22.49 57.20
N GLY A 304 3.85 -23.26 56.71
CA GLY A 304 3.82 -23.75 55.32
C GLY A 304 2.83 -23.12 54.34
N ASP A 305 2.14 -22.05 54.73
CA ASP A 305 1.22 -21.30 53.86
C ASP A 305 1.90 -20.18 53.04
N LEU A 306 3.24 -20.16 52.96
CA LEU A 306 3.97 -19.11 52.22
C LEU A 306 3.82 -19.19 50.70
N VAL A 307 3.45 -20.36 50.15
CA VAL A 307 3.26 -20.60 48.71
C VAL A 307 1.77 -20.85 48.43
N GLU A 308 1.11 -19.89 47.77
CA GLU A 308 -0.29 -20.01 47.33
C GLU A 308 -0.47 -21.13 46.28
N GLY A 309 -1.65 -21.78 46.24
CA GLY A 309 -2.01 -22.84 45.28
C GLY A 309 -2.05 -24.25 45.88
N GLU A 310 -2.79 -25.18 45.27
CA GLU A 310 -2.86 -26.58 45.75
C GLU A 310 -1.60 -27.38 45.36
N LEU A 311 -1.27 -28.42 46.14
CA LEU A 311 -0.19 -29.35 45.80
C LEU A 311 -0.63 -30.24 44.64
N ASP A 312 0.10 -30.21 43.52
CA ASP A 312 -0.11 -31.17 42.43
C ASP A 312 0.58 -32.49 42.78
N MET A 313 -0.13 -33.29 43.60
CA MET A 313 0.37 -34.58 44.06
C MET A 313 0.52 -35.59 42.93
N ASP A 314 -0.17 -35.42 41.81
CA ASP A 314 -0.04 -36.31 40.65
C ASP A 314 1.32 -36.12 39.98
N VAL A 315 1.76 -34.86 39.81
CA VAL A 315 3.11 -34.54 39.34
C VAL A 315 4.18 -34.95 40.35
N LEU A 316 3.99 -34.62 41.63
CA LEU A 316 5.02 -34.82 42.66
C LEU A 316 5.24 -36.30 43.02
N ASN A 317 4.21 -37.15 42.91
CA ASN A 317 4.33 -38.58 43.20
C ASN A 317 4.86 -39.41 42.03
N GLU A 318 5.05 -38.81 40.83
CA GLU A 318 5.56 -39.50 39.65
C GLU A 318 6.95 -38.96 39.24
N PRO A 319 8.04 -39.59 39.70
CA PRO A 319 9.40 -39.10 39.44
C PRO A 319 9.75 -38.94 37.95
N ALA A 320 9.16 -39.79 37.09
CA ALA A 320 9.39 -39.75 35.65
C ALA A 320 8.73 -38.52 35.00
N LEU A 321 7.50 -38.19 35.38
CA LEU A 321 6.79 -37.01 34.91
C LEU A 321 7.47 -35.72 35.42
N LEU A 322 7.83 -35.68 36.70
CA LEU A 322 8.55 -34.57 37.31
C LEU A 322 9.87 -34.28 36.58
N SER A 323 10.66 -35.32 36.31
CA SER A 323 11.92 -35.22 35.56
C SER A 323 11.71 -34.71 34.13
N ALA A 324 10.66 -35.20 33.45
CA ALA A 324 10.32 -34.76 32.10
C ALA A 324 9.89 -33.29 32.05
N LEU A 325 9.08 -32.84 33.01
CA LEU A 325 8.69 -31.44 33.11
C LEU A 325 9.89 -30.52 33.40
N GLN A 326 10.79 -30.92 34.30
CA GLN A 326 12.02 -30.19 34.59
C GLN A 326 12.92 -30.11 33.34
N ALA A 327 13.07 -31.22 32.61
CA ALA A 327 13.83 -31.24 31.35
C ALA A 327 13.18 -30.35 30.29
N ALA A 328 11.86 -30.34 30.20
CA ALA A 328 11.12 -29.49 29.26
C ALA A 328 11.25 -27.99 29.63
N GLN A 329 11.15 -27.62 30.90
CA GLN A 329 11.41 -26.25 31.38
C GLN A 329 12.85 -25.81 31.12
N ALA A 330 13.83 -26.68 31.38
CA ALA A 330 15.24 -26.40 31.04
C ALA A 330 15.43 -26.22 29.53
N GLY A 331 14.77 -27.05 28.71
CA GLY A 331 14.73 -26.92 27.26
C GLY A 331 14.17 -25.57 26.82
N LEU A 332 13.06 -25.13 27.43
CA LEU A 332 12.44 -23.83 27.17
C LEU A 332 13.42 -22.68 27.45
N VAL A 333 14.06 -22.67 28.63
CA VAL A 333 15.02 -21.63 29.03
C VAL A 333 16.26 -21.60 28.11
N LYS A 334 16.71 -22.76 27.62
CA LYS A 334 17.81 -22.86 26.64
C LYS A 334 17.39 -22.48 25.21
N GLY A 335 16.09 -22.35 24.93
CA GLY A 335 15.55 -22.20 23.56
C GLY A 335 15.62 -23.49 22.73
N SER A 336 15.69 -24.65 23.38
CA SER A 336 15.81 -25.98 22.75
C SER A 336 14.45 -26.69 22.71
N ALA A 337 13.63 -26.40 21.69
CA ALA A 337 12.36 -27.10 21.49
C ALA A 337 12.53 -28.61 21.29
N GLN A 338 13.65 -29.06 20.71
CA GLN A 338 13.91 -30.49 20.52
C GLN A 338 14.10 -31.24 21.85
N GLU A 339 14.65 -30.58 22.87
CA GLU A 339 14.77 -31.14 24.23
C GLU A 339 13.38 -31.33 24.86
N ILE A 340 12.45 -30.41 24.60
CA ILE A 340 11.05 -30.54 25.01
C ILE A 340 10.35 -31.67 24.26
N ILE A 341 10.48 -31.73 22.93
CA ILE A 341 9.89 -32.79 22.09
C ILE A 341 10.38 -34.18 22.50
N SER A 342 11.63 -34.30 22.97
CA SER A 342 12.16 -35.58 23.47
C SER A 342 11.37 -36.14 24.66
N GLN A 343 10.60 -35.31 25.36
CA GLN A 343 9.71 -35.70 26.47
C GLN A 343 8.33 -36.19 26.01
N ARG A 344 8.05 -36.21 24.70
CA ARG A 344 6.76 -36.66 24.17
C ARG A 344 6.39 -38.08 24.61
N ALA A 345 7.36 -38.98 24.63
CA ALA A 345 7.14 -40.36 25.06
C ALA A 345 6.73 -40.47 26.54
N GLN A 346 7.11 -39.49 27.38
CA GLN A 346 6.64 -39.43 28.76
C GLN A 346 5.21 -38.89 28.83
N TYR A 347 4.89 -37.85 28.05
CA TYR A 347 3.51 -37.34 27.94
C TYR A 347 2.52 -38.42 27.48
N ASP A 348 2.90 -39.25 26.52
CA ASP A 348 2.02 -40.33 26.04
C ASP A 348 1.76 -41.42 27.09
N LYS A 349 2.66 -41.59 28.07
CA LYS A 349 2.48 -42.51 29.21
C LYS A 349 1.62 -41.89 30.30
N THR A 350 1.93 -40.65 30.65
CA THR A 350 1.23 -39.91 31.70
C THR A 350 0.91 -38.49 31.18
N PRO A 351 -0.27 -38.29 30.57
CA PRO A 351 -0.67 -37.00 30.06
C PRO A 351 -0.78 -35.97 31.19
N ASN A 352 -0.16 -34.81 30.98
CA ASN A 352 -0.18 -33.70 31.93
C ASN A 352 -0.27 -32.38 31.16
N GLN A 353 -1.14 -31.46 31.62
CA GLN A 353 -1.43 -30.21 30.94
C GLN A 353 -0.18 -29.36 30.70
N GLN A 354 0.65 -29.13 31.73
CA GLN A 354 1.85 -28.30 31.62
C GLN A 354 2.85 -28.87 30.60
N LEU A 355 3.05 -30.19 30.61
CA LEU A 355 3.91 -30.85 29.62
C LEU A 355 3.31 -30.78 28.21
N GLY A 356 1.99 -30.89 28.09
CA GLY A 356 1.24 -30.73 26.84
C GLY A 356 1.44 -29.35 26.24
N ASP A 357 1.27 -28.29 27.04
CA ASP A 357 1.43 -26.89 26.62
C ASP A 357 2.87 -26.62 26.14
N LEU A 358 3.87 -27.10 26.89
CA LEU A 358 5.28 -27.03 26.48
C LEU A 358 5.53 -27.75 25.14
N LEU A 359 4.93 -28.94 24.95
CA LEU A 359 5.05 -29.70 23.70
C LEU A 359 4.37 -28.99 22.52
N ILE A 360 3.18 -28.41 22.72
CA ILE A 360 2.48 -27.61 21.69
C ILE A 360 3.37 -26.45 21.25
N TRP A 361 3.92 -25.70 22.21
CA TRP A 361 4.86 -24.62 21.93
C TRP A 361 6.08 -25.10 21.13
N ALA A 362 6.70 -26.20 21.57
CA ALA A 362 7.89 -26.74 20.93
C ALA A 362 7.61 -27.17 19.48
N TYR A 363 6.48 -27.82 19.24
CA TYR A 363 6.05 -28.21 17.90
C TYR A 363 5.71 -27.01 17.03
N LEU A 364 5.01 -26.00 17.55
CA LEU A 364 4.73 -24.77 16.82
C LEU A 364 6.02 -24.04 16.42
N LYS A 365 6.98 -23.96 17.34
CA LYS A 365 8.28 -23.32 17.12
C LYS A 365 9.11 -24.05 16.06
N GLU A 366 9.23 -25.38 16.13
CA GLU A 366 9.93 -26.16 15.09
C GLU A 366 9.18 -26.15 13.75
N GLY A 367 7.85 -26.13 13.78
CA GLY A 367 7.01 -25.97 12.61
C GLY A 367 7.23 -24.62 11.91
N ASP A 368 7.26 -23.53 12.66
CA ASP A 368 7.54 -22.18 12.17
C ASP A 368 8.98 -22.09 11.60
N ASP A 369 9.98 -22.63 12.31
CA ASP A 369 11.37 -22.70 11.83
C ASP A 369 11.47 -23.46 10.50
N ALA A 370 10.77 -24.58 10.37
CA ALA A 370 10.72 -25.36 9.13
C ALA A 370 9.97 -24.61 8.01
N TYR A 371 8.88 -23.91 8.34
CA TYR A 371 8.11 -23.08 7.42
C TYR A 371 8.95 -21.94 6.84
N TYR A 372 9.67 -21.19 7.69
CA TYR A 372 10.54 -20.09 7.23
C TYR A 372 11.71 -20.59 6.39
N LYS A 373 12.34 -21.72 6.76
CA LYS A 373 13.36 -22.37 5.92
C LYS A 373 12.80 -22.76 4.56
N ALA A 374 11.56 -23.27 4.49
CA ALA A 374 10.90 -23.60 3.24
C ALA A 374 10.55 -22.37 2.36
N GLN A 375 10.40 -21.18 2.96
CA GLN A 375 10.21 -19.92 2.23
C GLN A 375 11.52 -19.37 1.66
N SER A 376 12.64 -19.53 2.38
CA SER A 376 13.94 -18.98 1.96
C SER A 376 14.50 -19.56 0.65
N GLY A 377 13.95 -20.67 0.16
CA GLY A 377 14.33 -21.32 -1.10
C GLY A 377 15.59 -22.18 -0.97
N GLY A 378 15.60 -23.33 -1.64
CA GLY A 378 16.73 -24.28 -1.62
C GLY A 378 16.30 -25.71 -2.00
N GLU A 379 17.28 -26.60 -2.23
CA GLU A 379 17.05 -27.99 -2.65
C GLU A 379 16.15 -28.79 -1.68
N ASN A 380 16.05 -28.36 -0.42
CA ASN A 380 15.28 -29.01 0.65
C ASN A 380 13.91 -28.37 0.97
N ALA A 381 13.43 -27.40 0.18
CA ALA A 381 12.20 -26.67 0.50
C ALA A 381 10.96 -27.58 0.66
N THR A 382 10.81 -28.59 -0.21
CA THR A 382 9.70 -29.56 -0.13
C THR A 382 9.76 -30.39 1.14
N ALA A 383 10.97 -30.86 1.52
CA ALA A 383 11.18 -31.62 2.75
C ALA A 383 10.88 -30.77 3.99
N MET A 384 11.27 -29.49 3.99
CA MET A 384 10.99 -28.57 5.10
C MET A 384 9.49 -28.29 5.25
N ARG A 385 8.72 -28.23 4.15
CA ARG A 385 7.25 -28.12 4.24
C ARG A 385 6.60 -29.37 4.83
N ALA A 386 7.09 -30.55 4.45
CA ALA A 386 6.60 -31.80 5.02
C ALA A 386 6.85 -31.83 6.55
N LYS A 387 8.04 -31.42 7.00
CA LYS A 387 8.35 -31.28 8.43
C LYS A 387 7.46 -30.25 9.13
N ALA A 388 7.26 -29.07 8.52
CA ALA A 388 6.38 -28.05 9.09
C ALA A 388 4.95 -28.57 9.27
N ARG A 389 4.43 -29.30 8.26
CA ARG A 389 3.11 -29.95 8.34
C ARG A 389 3.07 -30.95 9.48
N GLU A 390 4.05 -31.85 9.56
CA GLU A 390 4.13 -32.87 10.59
C GLU A 390 4.12 -32.24 12.00
N TYR A 391 4.93 -31.21 12.24
CA TYR A 391 4.95 -30.53 13.53
C TYR A 391 3.62 -29.84 13.87
N TYR A 392 3.00 -29.14 12.92
CA TYR A 392 1.68 -28.55 13.16
C TYR A 392 0.59 -29.59 13.39
N GLU A 393 0.64 -30.75 12.72
CA GLU A 393 -0.27 -31.86 12.98
C GLU A 393 -0.04 -32.46 14.38
N GLN A 394 1.21 -32.57 14.84
CA GLN A 394 1.52 -33.01 16.21
C GLN A 394 1.00 -32.04 17.26
N ALA A 395 1.11 -30.72 17.01
CA ALA A 395 0.52 -29.70 17.88
C ALA A 395 -1.02 -29.81 17.87
N LEU A 396 -1.64 -30.01 16.71
CA LEU A 396 -3.10 -30.14 16.58
C LEU A 396 -3.62 -31.40 17.29
N ASN A 397 -2.85 -32.49 17.30
CA ASN A 397 -3.18 -33.70 18.04
C ASN A 397 -3.19 -33.48 19.56
N LEU A 398 -2.39 -32.53 20.07
CA LEU A 398 -2.39 -32.15 21.48
C LEU A 398 -3.52 -31.17 21.80
N GLN A 399 -3.84 -30.26 20.87
CA GLN A 399 -4.88 -29.25 21.03
C GLN A 399 -5.77 -29.18 19.77
N PRO A 400 -6.81 -30.03 19.67
CA PRO A 400 -7.67 -30.12 18.47
C PRO A 400 -8.48 -28.85 18.15
N ASP A 401 -8.72 -28.01 19.15
CA ASP A 401 -9.44 -26.74 19.08
C ASP A 401 -8.49 -25.52 18.97
N GLY A 402 -7.19 -25.75 18.75
CA GLY A 402 -6.18 -24.71 18.62
C GLY A 402 -6.31 -23.90 17.34
N SER A 403 -7.03 -22.77 17.39
CA SER A 403 -7.25 -21.88 16.24
C SER A 403 -5.95 -21.42 15.55
N GLU A 404 -4.90 -21.08 16.32
CA GLU A 404 -3.60 -20.69 15.76
C GLU A 404 -2.94 -21.84 14.96
N ILE A 405 -3.07 -23.08 15.43
CA ILE A 405 -2.49 -24.26 14.79
C ILE A 405 -3.19 -24.52 13.44
N VAL A 406 -4.52 -24.45 13.43
CA VAL A 406 -5.33 -24.59 12.22
C VAL A 406 -4.99 -23.50 11.20
N PHE A 407 -4.81 -22.26 11.67
CA PHE A 407 -4.38 -21.14 10.83
C PHE A 407 -3.01 -21.37 10.19
N LYS A 408 -2.02 -21.86 10.96
CA LYS A 408 -0.67 -22.16 10.46
C LYS A 408 -0.69 -23.26 9.40
N LEU A 409 -1.51 -24.31 9.58
CA LEU A 409 -1.76 -25.33 8.56
C LEU A 409 -2.38 -24.73 7.29
N GLY A 410 -3.39 -23.87 7.42
CA GLY A 410 -3.99 -23.17 6.28
C GLY A 410 -2.98 -22.34 5.48
N LYS A 411 -2.10 -21.58 6.18
CA LYS A 411 -1.01 -20.82 5.53
C LYS A 411 -0.03 -21.72 4.78
N LEU A 412 0.33 -22.87 5.34
CA LEU A 412 1.22 -23.83 4.70
C LEU A 412 0.58 -24.41 3.43
N LEU A 413 -0.71 -24.76 3.46
CA LEU A 413 -1.46 -25.26 2.31
C LEU A 413 -1.58 -24.21 1.20
N ALA A 414 -1.90 -22.96 1.55
CA ALA A 414 -1.98 -21.87 0.56
C ALA A 414 -0.63 -21.68 -0.15
N GLN A 415 0.47 -21.66 0.60
CA GLN A 415 1.83 -21.56 0.03
C GLN A 415 2.14 -22.72 -0.92
N GLN A 416 1.72 -23.95 -0.60
CA GLN A 416 1.90 -25.10 -1.49
C GLN A 416 1.05 -24.95 -2.76
N GLY A 417 -0.21 -24.50 -2.62
CA GLY A 417 -1.12 -24.25 -3.73
C GLY A 417 -0.56 -23.23 -4.74
N HIS A 418 0.12 -22.18 -4.28
CA HIS A 418 0.75 -21.18 -5.16
C HIS A 418 1.95 -21.70 -5.96
N GLN A 419 2.52 -22.85 -5.59
CA GLN A 419 3.72 -23.40 -6.24
C GLN A 419 3.42 -24.49 -7.25
N VAL A 420 2.25 -25.11 -7.17
CA VAL A 420 1.79 -26.10 -8.13
C VAL A 420 0.79 -25.46 -9.09
N PRO A 421 0.82 -25.77 -10.40
CA PRO A 421 -0.17 -25.28 -11.34
C PRO A 421 -1.39 -26.21 -11.46
N GLY A 422 -2.50 -25.68 -11.98
CA GLY A 422 -3.67 -26.48 -12.39
C GLY A 422 -4.56 -26.96 -11.26
N GLU A 423 -5.20 -28.12 -11.42
CA GLU A 423 -6.20 -28.65 -10.47
C GLU A 423 -5.63 -28.93 -9.07
N GLU A 424 -4.35 -29.30 -8.97
CA GLU A 424 -3.68 -29.48 -7.68
C GLU A 424 -3.61 -28.17 -6.88
N SER A 425 -3.36 -27.05 -7.58
CA SER A 425 -3.40 -25.69 -7.00
C SER A 425 -4.78 -25.40 -6.42
N LYS A 426 -5.82 -25.62 -7.23
CA LYS A 426 -7.22 -25.39 -6.85
C LYS A 426 -7.61 -26.23 -5.63
N SER A 427 -7.20 -27.49 -5.58
CA SER A 427 -7.45 -28.38 -4.43
C SER A 427 -6.77 -27.89 -3.15
N LEU A 428 -5.48 -27.54 -3.21
CA LEU A 428 -4.73 -27.06 -2.04
C LEU A 428 -5.23 -25.71 -1.53
N LEU A 429 -5.57 -24.79 -2.44
CA LEU A 429 -6.17 -23.50 -2.08
C LEU A 429 -7.58 -23.67 -1.48
N GLY A 430 -8.34 -24.67 -1.95
CA GLY A 430 -9.62 -25.06 -1.36
C GLY A 430 -9.45 -25.54 0.08
N GLN A 431 -8.52 -26.47 0.32
CA GLN A 431 -8.21 -26.96 1.66
C GLN A 431 -7.68 -25.84 2.58
N ALA A 432 -6.90 -24.91 2.04
CA ALA A 432 -6.44 -23.74 2.78
C ALA A 432 -7.62 -22.84 3.20
N ALA A 433 -8.54 -22.55 2.28
CA ALA A 433 -9.75 -21.79 2.58
C ALA A 433 -10.61 -22.49 3.66
N ASP A 434 -10.76 -23.82 3.60
CA ASP A 434 -11.48 -24.59 4.62
C ASP A 434 -10.79 -24.48 6.00
N LYS A 435 -9.45 -24.52 6.05
CA LYS A 435 -8.70 -24.31 7.29
C LYS A 435 -8.85 -22.90 7.84
N PHE A 436 -8.88 -21.87 6.99
CA PHE A 436 -9.15 -20.51 7.45
C PHE A 436 -10.60 -20.33 7.92
N LYS A 437 -11.58 -20.96 7.28
CA LYS A 437 -12.97 -21.01 7.77
C LYS A 437 -13.03 -21.70 9.13
N GLN A 438 -12.43 -22.88 9.28
CA GLN A 438 -12.32 -23.59 10.56
C GLN A 438 -11.65 -22.74 11.65
N THR A 439 -10.62 -21.95 11.31
CA THR A 439 -9.99 -21.02 12.25
C THR A 439 -10.99 -19.97 12.76
N LEU A 440 -11.82 -19.42 11.87
CA LEU A 440 -12.84 -18.43 12.20
C LEU A 440 -14.03 -19.03 12.94
N ASP A 441 -14.35 -20.31 12.71
CA ASP A 441 -15.36 -21.03 13.49
C ASP A 441 -14.90 -21.24 14.94
N LEU A 442 -13.60 -21.49 15.15
CA LEU A 442 -13.00 -21.62 16.48
C LEU A 442 -12.78 -20.26 17.16
N ASN A 443 -12.39 -19.24 16.39
CA ASN A 443 -12.13 -17.89 16.87
C ASN A 443 -12.58 -16.84 15.82
N PRO A 444 -13.82 -16.32 15.93
CA PRO A 444 -14.38 -15.35 14.99
C PRO A 444 -13.62 -14.02 14.87
N ASP A 445 -12.84 -13.68 15.90
CA ASP A 445 -12.06 -12.44 16.01
C ASP A 445 -10.62 -12.61 15.50
N PHE A 446 -10.27 -13.77 14.92
CA PHE A 446 -8.95 -14.03 14.34
C PHE A 446 -8.76 -13.28 13.01
N LEU A 447 -8.53 -11.97 13.09
CA LEU A 447 -8.41 -11.06 11.93
C LEU A 447 -7.46 -11.55 10.83
N PRO A 448 -6.26 -12.11 11.13
CA PRO A 448 -5.37 -12.62 10.09
C PRO A 448 -5.98 -13.75 9.25
N ALA A 449 -6.88 -14.57 9.81
CA ALA A 449 -7.55 -15.64 9.08
C ALA A 449 -8.57 -15.10 8.08
N ARG A 450 -9.28 -14.00 8.39
CA ARG A 450 -10.18 -13.34 7.44
C ARG A 450 -9.44 -12.85 6.20
N LEU A 451 -8.28 -12.20 6.42
CA LEU A 451 -7.43 -11.74 5.33
C LEU A 451 -6.96 -12.89 4.44
N GLN A 452 -6.44 -13.96 5.04
CA GLN A 452 -5.91 -15.10 4.29
C GLN A 452 -7.02 -15.92 3.60
N LEU A 453 -8.21 -16.01 4.20
CA LEU A 453 -9.39 -16.59 3.57
C LEU A 453 -9.78 -15.80 2.32
N GLY A 454 -9.86 -14.46 2.43
CA GLY A 454 -10.13 -13.59 1.29
C GLY A 454 -9.13 -13.78 0.16
N ASN A 455 -7.83 -13.89 0.49
CA ASN A 455 -6.77 -14.11 -0.51
C ASN A 455 -6.95 -15.46 -1.22
N ALA A 456 -7.13 -16.54 -0.45
CA ALA A 456 -7.31 -17.89 -1.00
C ALA A 456 -8.56 -17.97 -1.92
N LEU A 457 -9.66 -17.31 -1.54
CA LEU A 457 -10.88 -17.24 -2.34
C LEU A 457 -10.68 -16.47 -3.66
N VAL A 458 -9.93 -15.37 -3.65
CA VAL A 458 -9.56 -14.63 -4.88
C VAL A 458 -8.74 -15.51 -5.83
N ASP A 459 -7.76 -16.23 -5.30
CA ASP A 459 -6.93 -17.14 -6.11
C ASP A 459 -7.76 -18.28 -6.71
N LEU A 460 -8.69 -18.85 -5.92
CA LEU A 460 -9.65 -19.84 -6.42
C LEU A 460 -10.58 -19.25 -7.49
N ALA A 461 -11.05 -18.01 -7.32
CA ALA A 461 -11.92 -17.33 -8.28
C ALA A 461 -11.20 -17.03 -9.61
N ALA A 462 -9.89 -16.78 -9.56
CA ALA A 462 -9.06 -16.60 -10.75
C ALA A 462 -8.93 -17.90 -11.56
N GLN A 463 -8.96 -19.06 -10.90
CA GLN A 463 -8.84 -20.39 -11.51
C GLN A 463 -10.20 -21.05 -11.85
N SER A 464 -11.32 -20.44 -11.48
CA SER A 464 -12.67 -21.00 -11.66
C SER A 464 -13.40 -20.47 -12.89
N GLY A 465 -14.39 -21.22 -13.36
CA GLY A 465 -15.32 -20.77 -14.42
C GLY A 465 -16.20 -19.60 -13.97
N ASN A 466 -16.84 -18.90 -14.91
CA ASN A 466 -17.50 -17.60 -14.63
C ASN A 466 -18.52 -17.62 -13.48
N GLY A 467 -19.34 -18.67 -13.34
CA GLY A 467 -20.34 -18.75 -12.26
C GLY A 467 -19.72 -18.96 -10.88
N GLU A 468 -18.86 -19.97 -10.75
CA GLU A 468 -18.14 -20.29 -9.51
C GLU A 468 -17.17 -19.17 -9.09
N ALA A 469 -16.60 -18.45 -10.06
CA ALA A 469 -15.73 -17.31 -9.80
C ALA A 469 -16.47 -16.12 -9.16
N ASP A 470 -17.71 -15.84 -9.60
CA ASP A 470 -18.48 -14.72 -9.07
C ASP A 470 -18.87 -14.93 -7.60
N GLU A 471 -19.25 -16.15 -7.23
CA GLU A 471 -19.55 -16.53 -5.85
C GLU A 471 -18.31 -16.38 -4.94
N LYS A 472 -17.17 -16.92 -5.37
CA LYS A 472 -15.91 -16.83 -4.63
C LYS A 472 -15.40 -15.40 -4.48
N PHE A 473 -15.54 -14.56 -5.52
CA PHE A 473 -15.25 -13.12 -5.39
C PHE A 473 -16.18 -12.45 -4.38
N GLY A 474 -17.47 -12.81 -4.38
CA GLY A 474 -18.44 -12.33 -3.39
C GLY A 474 -18.04 -12.66 -1.96
N GLU A 475 -17.76 -13.94 -1.67
CA GLU A 475 -17.28 -14.39 -0.36
C GLU A 475 -15.98 -13.67 0.04
N ALA A 476 -15.01 -13.54 -0.87
CA ALA A 476 -13.76 -12.86 -0.58
C ALA A 476 -13.98 -11.39 -0.20
N ILE A 477 -14.82 -10.68 -0.98
CA ILE A 477 -15.15 -9.27 -0.73
C ILE A 477 -15.82 -9.11 0.62
N GLU A 478 -16.74 -10.01 1.00
CA GLU A 478 -17.38 -10.01 2.32
C GLU A 478 -16.36 -10.15 3.45
N GLN A 479 -15.43 -11.11 3.36
CA GLN A 479 -14.40 -11.28 4.39
C GLN A 479 -13.51 -10.05 4.56
N TYR A 480 -13.11 -9.41 3.46
CA TYR A 480 -12.35 -8.17 3.56
C TYR A 480 -13.19 -7.00 4.10
N GLN A 481 -14.47 -6.92 3.76
CA GLN A 481 -15.36 -5.87 4.26
C GLN A 481 -15.57 -5.99 5.76
N THR A 482 -15.86 -7.20 6.26
CA THR A 482 -15.96 -7.46 7.70
C THR A 482 -14.63 -7.15 8.41
N LEU A 483 -13.49 -7.52 7.83
CA LEU A 483 -12.18 -7.14 8.39
C LEU A 483 -11.99 -5.62 8.44
N LEU A 484 -12.43 -4.88 7.42
CA LEU A 484 -12.38 -3.42 7.40
C LEU A 484 -13.42 -2.73 8.30
N GLU A 485 -14.47 -3.43 8.71
CA GLU A 485 -15.40 -2.93 9.73
C GLU A 485 -14.79 -3.02 11.12
N LEU A 486 -14.01 -4.08 11.38
CA LEU A 486 -13.28 -4.30 12.64
C LEU A 486 -11.99 -3.49 12.74
N ASP A 487 -11.27 -3.36 11.62
CA ASP A 487 -10.02 -2.60 11.48
C ASP A 487 -10.06 -1.74 10.19
N PRO A 488 -10.66 -0.52 10.25
CA PRO A 488 -10.81 0.36 9.09
C PRO A 488 -9.51 0.81 8.43
N GLU A 489 -8.39 0.72 9.14
CA GLU A 489 -7.08 1.15 8.66
C GLU A 489 -6.24 -0.04 8.15
N ASN A 490 -6.82 -1.25 8.06
CA ASN A 490 -6.14 -2.43 7.57
C ASN A 490 -5.76 -2.32 6.08
N VAL A 491 -4.48 -2.00 5.83
CA VAL A 491 -3.95 -1.75 4.48
C VAL A 491 -4.09 -2.97 3.57
N GLU A 492 -3.77 -4.17 4.07
CA GLU A 492 -3.80 -5.40 3.26
C GLU A 492 -5.24 -5.82 2.94
N ALA A 493 -6.18 -5.65 3.88
CA ALA A 493 -7.60 -5.93 3.63
C ALA A 493 -8.20 -4.95 2.60
N ALA A 494 -7.90 -3.65 2.73
CA ALA A 494 -8.35 -2.64 1.79
C ALA A 494 -7.80 -2.90 0.38
N PHE A 495 -6.53 -3.25 0.30
CA PHE A 495 -5.87 -3.61 -0.94
C PHE A 495 -6.46 -4.88 -1.56
N GLY A 496 -6.58 -5.97 -0.79
CA GLY A 496 -7.18 -7.24 -1.22
C GLY A 496 -8.63 -7.06 -1.70
N CYS A 497 -9.44 -6.30 -0.95
CA CYS A 497 -10.81 -5.96 -1.34
C CYS A 497 -10.85 -5.19 -2.67
N GLY A 498 -10.01 -4.17 -2.81
CA GLY A 498 -9.91 -3.37 -4.02
C GLY A 498 -9.52 -4.18 -5.25
N LEU A 499 -8.57 -5.11 -5.11
CA LEU A 499 -8.17 -6.02 -6.18
C LEU A 499 -9.26 -7.05 -6.52
N ALA A 500 -9.94 -7.61 -5.53
CA ALA A 500 -11.04 -8.54 -5.75
C ALA A 500 -12.18 -7.86 -6.53
N LEU A 501 -12.59 -6.67 -6.11
CA LEU A 501 -13.58 -5.84 -6.80
C LEU A 501 -13.15 -5.51 -8.24
N TYR A 502 -11.87 -5.15 -8.43
CA TYR A 502 -11.31 -4.86 -9.76
C TYR A 502 -11.33 -6.09 -10.67
N ALA A 503 -10.91 -7.25 -10.18
CA ALA A 503 -10.89 -8.50 -10.93
C ALA A 503 -12.31 -8.93 -11.32
N GLN A 504 -13.28 -8.81 -10.40
CA GLN A 504 -14.69 -9.07 -10.66
C GLN A 504 -15.27 -8.07 -11.69
N ALA A 505 -14.97 -6.77 -11.55
CA ALA A 505 -15.42 -5.73 -12.47
C ALA A 505 -14.98 -5.99 -13.93
N ARG A 506 -13.78 -6.52 -14.14
CA ARG A 506 -13.24 -6.88 -15.45
C ARG A 506 -13.99 -8.02 -16.15
N LYS A 507 -14.67 -8.88 -15.39
CA LYS A 507 -15.48 -10.00 -15.92
C LYS A 507 -16.94 -9.60 -16.18
N LYS A 508 -17.42 -8.50 -15.58
CA LYS A 508 -18.78 -7.97 -15.74
C LYS A 508 -18.89 -6.98 -16.90
N LYS A 509 -20.13 -6.65 -17.29
CA LYS A 509 -20.44 -5.64 -18.32
C LYS A 509 -21.52 -4.68 -17.82
N GLY A 510 -21.65 -3.52 -18.46
CA GLY A 510 -22.73 -2.56 -18.16
C GLY A 510 -22.56 -1.84 -16.82
N SER A 511 -23.68 -1.48 -16.20
CA SER A 511 -23.74 -0.68 -14.96
C SER A 511 -23.13 -1.39 -13.75
N GLU A 512 -23.26 -2.71 -13.66
CA GLU A 512 -22.67 -3.51 -12.59
C GLU A 512 -21.14 -3.39 -12.57
N ALA A 513 -20.50 -3.50 -13.73
CA ALA A 513 -19.05 -3.33 -13.86
C ALA A 513 -18.61 -1.92 -13.42
N LEU A 514 -19.34 -0.88 -13.82
CA LEU A 514 -19.05 0.51 -13.44
C LEU A 514 -19.14 0.70 -11.92
N ARG A 515 -20.15 0.12 -11.26
CA ARG A 515 -20.30 0.17 -9.80
C ARG A 515 -19.11 -0.50 -9.10
N LEU A 516 -18.69 -1.68 -9.56
CA LEU A 516 -17.56 -2.42 -8.98
C LEU A 516 -16.23 -1.67 -9.16
N TYR A 517 -15.99 -1.03 -10.31
CA TYR A 517 -14.82 -0.17 -10.50
C TYR A 517 -14.82 1.04 -9.55
N GLY A 518 -15.99 1.65 -9.30
CA GLY A 518 -16.11 2.72 -8.30
C GLY A 518 -15.70 2.24 -6.90
N GLN A 519 -16.23 1.10 -6.46
CA GLN A 519 -15.90 0.51 -5.15
C GLN A 519 -14.42 0.09 -5.07
N ALA A 520 -13.87 -0.48 -6.15
CA ALA A 520 -12.45 -0.83 -6.22
C ALA A 520 -11.56 0.39 -6.01
N ALA A 521 -11.86 1.52 -6.67
CA ALA A 521 -11.11 2.76 -6.52
C ALA A 521 -11.18 3.31 -5.08
N GLU A 522 -12.32 3.21 -4.41
CA GLU A 522 -12.48 3.62 -3.00
C GLU A 522 -11.63 2.79 -2.04
N LYS A 523 -11.66 1.45 -2.20
CA LYS A 523 -10.88 0.55 -1.32
C LYS A 523 -9.37 0.66 -1.58
N LEU A 524 -8.94 0.75 -2.84
CA LEU A 524 -7.54 0.98 -3.20
C LEU A 524 -7.01 2.33 -2.69
N LYS A 525 -7.87 3.35 -2.60
CA LYS A 525 -7.50 4.66 -2.02
C LYS A 525 -7.06 4.53 -0.56
N ILE A 526 -7.71 3.66 0.23
CA ILE A 526 -7.34 3.42 1.64
C ILE A 526 -5.94 2.81 1.70
N GLY A 527 -5.65 1.78 0.91
CA GLY A 527 -4.33 1.15 0.88
C GLY A 527 -3.20 2.11 0.46
N LEU A 528 -3.46 2.94 -0.56
CA LEU A 528 -2.50 3.94 -1.06
C LEU A 528 -2.27 5.12 -0.11
N LYS A 529 -3.13 5.34 0.90
CA LYS A 529 -2.91 6.35 1.95
C LYS A 529 -1.64 6.03 2.76
N TYR A 530 -1.43 4.75 3.08
CA TYR A 530 -0.32 4.29 3.91
C TYR A 530 0.86 3.76 3.09
N GLN A 531 0.60 3.20 1.90
CA GLN A 531 1.63 2.74 0.98
C GLN A 531 1.48 3.40 -0.41
N PRO A 532 1.90 4.67 -0.59
CA PRO A 532 1.66 5.44 -1.82
C PRO A 532 2.32 4.86 -3.09
N ASN A 533 3.38 4.08 -2.93
CA ASN A 533 4.22 3.59 -4.03
C ASN A 533 3.86 2.16 -4.49
N ARG A 534 2.74 1.58 -4.01
CA ARG A 534 2.30 0.23 -4.37
C ARG A 534 1.79 0.19 -5.82
N LEU A 535 2.62 -0.28 -6.76
CA LEU A 535 2.30 -0.33 -8.20
C LEU A 535 1.09 -1.22 -8.52
N ASP A 536 0.98 -2.33 -7.80
CA ASP A 536 -0.13 -3.28 -7.80
C ASP A 536 -1.47 -2.65 -7.36
N ALA A 537 -1.46 -1.52 -6.64
CA ALA A 537 -2.66 -0.73 -6.32
C ALA A 537 -2.86 0.47 -7.26
N LEU A 538 -1.77 1.16 -7.65
CA LEU A 538 -1.82 2.35 -8.51
C LEU A 538 -2.44 2.05 -9.89
N LEU A 539 -2.03 0.96 -10.54
CA LEU A 539 -2.54 0.60 -11.87
C LEU A 539 -4.04 0.22 -11.84
N PRO A 540 -4.51 -0.69 -10.96
CA PRO A 540 -5.93 -0.99 -10.87
C PRO A 540 -6.77 0.21 -10.46
N MET A 541 -6.28 1.09 -9.58
CA MET A 541 -7.01 2.31 -9.20
C MET A 541 -7.13 3.27 -10.38
N GLY A 542 -6.03 3.54 -11.10
CA GLY A 542 -6.05 4.39 -12.29
C GLY A 542 -7.01 3.86 -13.36
N HIS A 543 -6.98 2.56 -13.62
CA HIS A 543 -7.89 1.94 -14.58
C HIS A 543 -9.35 1.96 -14.10
N SER A 544 -9.58 1.73 -12.80
CA SER A 544 -10.92 1.80 -12.20
C SER A 544 -11.52 3.20 -12.33
N LEU A 545 -10.74 4.25 -12.04
CA LEU A 545 -11.16 5.64 -12.18
C LEU A 545 -11.42 6.01 -13.65
N LEU A 546 -10.56 5.56 -14.57
CA LEU A 546 -10.73 5.76 -16.01
C LEU A 546 -12.06 5.15 -16.49
N VAL A 547 -12.35 3.90 -16.13
CA VAL A 547 -13.59 3.23 -16.57
C VAL A 547 -14.80 3.82 -15.85
N PHE A 548 -14.70 4.11 -14.55
CA PHE A 548 -15.79 4.69 -13.77
C PHE A 548 -16.17 6.10 -14.25
N SER A 549 -15.22 6.87 -14.78
CA SER A 549 -15.48 8.19 -15.37
C SER A 549 -16.54 8.16 -16.48
N ARG A 550 -16.66 7.04 -17.21
CA ARG A 550 -17.66 6.85 -18.28
C ARG A 550 -19.09 6.80 -17.76
N SER A 551 -19.29 6.57 -16.46
CA SER A 551 -20.61 6.64 -15.80
C SER A 551 -21.01 8.06 -15.43
N LYS A 552 -20.09 9.02 -15.50
CA LYS A 552 -20.26 10.42 -15.09
C LYS A 552 -20.33 11.34 -16.30
N LYS A 553 -20.74 12.59 -16.09
CA LYS A 553 -20.82 13.62 -17.12
C LYS A 553 -20.18 14.92 -16.63
N GLY A 554 -19.71 15.75 -17.57
CA GLY A 554 -19.17 17.07 -17.28
C GLY A 554 -17.95 17.03 -16.35
N GLU A 555 -17.91 17.94 -15.37
CA GLU A 555 -16.76 18.10 -14.48
C GLU A 555 -16.45 16.88 -13.62
N GLU A 556 -17.46 16.11 -13.20
CA GLU A 556 -17.22 14.91 -12.38
C GLU A 556 -16.41 13.87 -13.15
N ALA A 557 -16.71 13.69 -14.44
CA ALA A 557 -15.95 12.79 -15.30
C ALA A 557 -14.49 13.28 -15.47
N ASP A 558 -14.29 14.59 -15.70
CA ASP A 558 -12.94 15.16 -15.83
C ASP A 558 -12.14 15.04 -14.53
N ARG A 559 -12.76 15.21 -13.35
CA ARG A 559 -12.10 15.00 -12.05
C ARG A 559 -11.63 13.56 -11.88
N MET A 560 -12.46 12.57 -12.22
CA MET A 560 -12.07 11.16 -12.15
C MET A 560 -10.93 10.84 -13.12
N LEU A 561 -10.98 11.38 -14.34
CA LEU A 561 -9.91 11.21 -15.32
C LEU A 561 -8.61 11.91 -14.89
N ALA A 562 -8.70 13.07 -14.23
CA ALA A 562 -7.54 13.75 -13.68
C ALA A 562 -6.87 12.93 -12.56
N LEU A 563 -7.67 12.35 -11.66
CA LEU A 563 -7.17 11.42 -10.64
C LEU A 563 -6.58 10.15 -11.27
N ALA A 564 -7.18 9.62 -12.33
CA ALA A 564 -6.62 8.49 -13.07
C ALA A 564 -5.24 8.84 -13.66
N CYS A 565 -5.10 10.01 -14.29
CA CYS A 565 -3.83 10.51 -14.80
C CYS A 565 -2.78 10.60 -13.68
N GLU A 566 -3.15 11.15 -12.52
CA GLU A 566 -2.28 11.25 -11.35
C GLU A 566 -1.75 9.87 -10.93
N LYS A 567 -2.64 8.86 -10.81
CA LYS A 567 -2.22 7.50 -10.40
C LYS A 567 -1.30 6.83 -11.42
N PHE A 568 -1.56 6.98 -12.71
CA PHE A 568 -0.65 6.46 -13.73
C PHE A 568 0.68 7.23 -13.78
N GLN A 569 0.67 8.54 -13.56
CA GLN A 569 1.88 9.36 -13.47
C GLN A 569 2.75 8.92 -12.28
N TYR A 570 2.15 8.70 -11.11
CA TYR A 570 2.87 8.14 -9.96
C TYR A 570 3.43 6.74 -10.26
N ALA A 571 2.66 5.87 -10.93
CA ALA A 571 3.18 4.55 -11.33
C ALA A 571 4.40 4.67 -12.27
N CYS A 572 4.38 5.62 -13.22
CA CYS A 572 5.53 5.93 -14.07
C CYS A 572 6.72 6.53 -13.30
N GLN A 573 6.49 7.28 -12.21
CA GLN A 573 7.57 7.78 -11.36
C GLN A 573 8.24 6.65 -10.56
N VAL A 574 7.44 5.72 -10.02
CA VAL A 574 7.95 4.57 -9.27
C VAL A 574 8.68 3.58 -10.19
N LYS A 575 8.13 3.31 -11.38
CA LYS A 575 8.76 2.47 -12.40
C LYS A 575 8.60 3.08 -13.81
N PRO A 576 9.61 3.83 -14.28
CA PRO A 576 9.56 4.51 -15.60
C PRO A 576 9.44 3.58 -16.81
N GLU A 577 9.90 2.34 -16.69
CA GLU A 577 9.90 1.37 -17.80
C GLU A 577 8.67 0.44 -17.75
N MET A 578 7.47 0.99 -17.49
CA MET A 578 6.22 0.24 -17.39
C MET A 578 5.22 0.61 -18.50
N PRO A 579 5.11 -0.19 -19.58
CA PRO A 579 4.22 0.11 -20.71
C PRO A 579 2.75 0.31 -20.31
N GLU A 580 2.26 -0.46 -19.34
CA GLU A 580 0.87 -0.44 -18.87
C GLU A 580 0.52 0.90 -18.19
N ALA A 581 1.45 1.47 -17.43
CA ALA A 581 1.29 2.76 -16.77
C ALA A 581 1.21 3.90 -17.80
N HIS A 582 2.17 3.93 -18.75
CA HIS A 582 2.17 4.91 -19.83
C HIS A 582 0.93 4.79 -20.72
N PHE A 583 0.49 3.56 -21.01
CA PHE A 583 -0.71 3.33 -21.81
C PHE A 583 -1.97 3.82 -21.10
N GLY A 584 -2.14 3.48 -19.81
CA GLY A 584 -3.26 3.96 -19.01
C GLY A 584 -3.28 5.48 -18.88
N TRP A 585 -2.11 6.10 -18.72
CA TRP A 585 -1.98 7.56 -18.69
C TRP A 585 -2.41 8.20 -20.02
N ALA A 586 -1.89 7.67 -21.13
CA ALA A 586 -2.27 8.12 -22.48
C ALA A 586 -3.78 7.99 -22.71
N ASP A 587 -4.37 6.87 -22.28
CA ASP A 587 -5.81 6.61 -22.45
C ASP A 587 -6.66 7.58 -21.62
N ALA A 588 -6.25 7.88 -20.39
CA ALA A 588 -6.93 8.86 -19.56
C ALA A 588 -6.82 10.28 -20.14
N LEU A 589 -5.64 10.69 -20.64
CA LEU A 589 -5.44 11.97 -21.31
C LEU A 589 -6.28 12.08 -22.60
N PHE A 590 -6.35 11.02 -23.38
CA PHE A 590 -7.18 10.96 -24.59
C PHE A 590 -8.67 11.14 -24.29
N GLU A 591 -9.21 10.48 -23.26
CA GLU A 591 -10.63 10.64 -22.86
C GLU A 591 -10.90 12.06 -22.33
N ARG A 592 -9.94 12.67 -21.61
CA ARG A 592 -10.02 14.09 -21.20
C ARG A 592 -10.01 15.03 -22.39
N ALA A 593 -9.18 14.78 -23.39
CA ALA A 593 -9.11 15.59 -24.59
C ALA A 593 -10.41 15.48 -25.42
N SER A 594 -10.92 14.26 -25.57
CA SER A 594 -12.10 13.96 -26.40
C SER A 594 -13.41 14.51 -25.81
N SER A 595 -13.48 14.68 -24.49
CA SER A 595 -14.65 15.24 -23.81
C SER A 595 -14.65 16.78 -23.74
N ARG A 596 -13.61 17.45 -24.26
CA ARG A 596 -13.42 18.90 -24.19
C ARG A 596 -13.39 19.55 -25.57
N ASN A 597 -14.06 20.70 -25.69
CA ASN A 597 -14.05 21.53 -26.89
C ASN A 597 -13.20 22.81 -26.75
N ASP A 598 -12.43 22.95 -25.66
CA ASP A 598 -11.56 24.10 -25.42
C ASP A 598 -10.12 23.89 -25.94
N ILE A 599 -9.30 24.95 -25.84
CA ILE A 599 -7.90 24.95 -26.29
C ILE A 599 -7.07 23.89 -25.56
N LYS A 600 -7.37 23.64 -24.27
CA LYS A 600 -6.66 22.65 -23.43
C LYS A 600 -6.79 21.23 -23.96
N ALA A 601 -7.82 20.94 -24.75
CA ALA A 601 -7.98 19.63 -25.34
C ALA A 601 -6.82 19.27 -26.28
N ASN A 602 -6.25 20.24 -27.00
CA ASN A 602 -5.08 20.02 -27.85
C ASN A 602 -3.85 19.66 -27.01
N ASP A 603 -3.62 20.36 -25.90
CA ASP A 603 -2.53 20.08 -24.97
C ASP A 603 -2.62 18.64 -24.43
N PHE A 604 -3.84 18.20 -24.06
CA PHE A 604 -4.06 16.83 -23.60
C PHE A 604 -3.85 15.79 -24.71
N PHE A 605 -4.26 16.08 -25.95
CA PHE A 605 -3.94 15.19 -27.06
C PHE A 605 -2.43 15.06 -27.25
N GLU A 606 -1.67 16.18 -27.27
CA GLU A 606 -0.22 16.15 -27.42
C GLU A 606 0.46 15.33 -26.31
N LEU A 607 0.07 15.54 -25.04
CA LEU A 607 0.54 14.72 -23.92
C LEU A 607 0.19 13.23 -24.10
N ALA A 608 -1.02 12.91 -24.58
CA ALA A 608 -1.40 11.52 -24.87
C ALA A 608 -0.53 10.91 -25.96
N LEU A 609 -0.20 11.65 -27.03
CA LEU A 609 0.70 11.18 -28.10
C LEU A 609 2.10 10.86 -27.57
N ASP A 610 2.65 11.68 -26.67
CA ASP A 610 3.96 11.44 -26.05
C ASP A 610 3.97 10.14 -25.23
N GLN A 611 2.89 9.91 -24.47
CA GLN A 611 2.76 8.68 -23.69
C GLN A 611 2.54 7.46 -24.60
N TYR A 612 1.72 7.54 -25.64
CA TYR A 612 1.58 6.45 -26.62
C TYR A 612 2.90 6.13 -27.34
N LYS A 613 3.67 7.16 -27.72
CA LYS A 613 5.00 7.00 -28.31
C LYS A 613 5.96 6.29 -27.34
N THR A 614 5.91 6.64 -26.06
CA THR A 614 6.70 5.99 -25.01
C THR A 614 6.29 4.54 -24.82
N THR A 615 5.00 4.24 -24.70
CA THR A 615 4.49 2.86 -24.65
C THR A 615 4.94 2.06 -25.87
N ALA A 616 4.82 2.60 -27.07
CA ALA A 616 5.24 1.93 -28.30
C ALA A 616 6.76 1.72 -28.39
N ARG A 617 7.57 2.59 -27.76
CA ARG A 617 9.02 2.39 -27.62
C ARG A 617 9.34 1.23 -26.68
N LEU A 618 8.66 1.14 -25.54
CA LEU A 618 8.86 0.09 -24.55
C LEU A 618 8.32 -1.26 -25.02
N LYS A 619 7.17 -1.26 -25.70
CA LYS A 619 6.53 -2.47 -26.22
C LYS A 619 5.87 -2.22 -27.60
N PRO A 620 6.61 -2.44 -28.69
CA PRO A 620 6.16 -2.10 -30.05
C PRO A 620 5.01 -2.95 -30.59
N ASP A 621 4.83 -4.17 -30.08
CA ASP A 621 3.93 -5.22 -30.56
C ASP A 621 2.52 -5.17 -29.96
N LEU A 622 2.06 -3.99 -29.53
CA LEU A 622 0.71 -3.80 -28.97
C LEU A 622 -0.24 -3.13 -29.99
N PRO A 623 -1.08 -3.89 -30.72
CA PRO A 623 -2.02 -3.32 -31.69
C PRO A 623 -2.95 -2.26 -31.10
N ARG A 624 -3.38 -2.45 -29.84
CA ARG A 624 -4.28 -1.52 -29.14
C ARG A 624 -3.67 -0.13 -28.93
N VAL A 625 -2.35 -0.05 -28.70
CA VAL A 625 -1.64 1.22 -28.50
C VAL A 625 -1.63 2.02 -29.79
N HIS A 626 -1.24 1.40 -30.91
CA HIS A 626 -1.23 2.04 -32.22
C HIS A 626 -2.64 2.45 -32.67
N PHE A 627 -3.66 1.64 -32.36
CA PHE A 627 -5.05 2.00 -32.63
C PHE A 627 -5.51 3.24 -31.85
N ARG A 628 -5.26 3.29 -30.53
CA ARG A 628 -5.65 4.46 -29.70
C ARG A 628 -4.84 5.70 -30.05
N TRP A 629 -3.56 5.54 -30.38
CA TRP A 629 -2.73 6.62 -30.93
C TRP A 629 -3.31 7.16 -32.25
N GLY A 630 -3.69 6.27 -33.18
CA GLY A 630 -4.36 6.65 -34.42
C GLY A 630 -5.66 7.41 -34.17
N LEU A 631 -6.46 7.01 -33.18
CA LEU A 631 -7.69 7.72 -32.80
C LEU A 631 -7.41 9.12 -32.27
N ALA A 632 -6.40 9.30 -31.42
CA ALA A 632 -6.00 10.63 -30.94
C ALA A 632 -5.62 11.56 -32.11
N LEU A 633 -4.80 11.08 -33.05
CA LEU A 633 -4.43 11.83 -34.26
C LEU A 633 -5.63 12.12 -35.17
N PHE A 634 -6.56 11.17 -35.30
CA PHE A 634 -7.78 11.34 -36.08
C PHE A 634 -8.67 12.46 -35.49
N HIS A 635 -8.87 12.48 -34.17
CA HIS A 635 -9.62 13.55 -33.51
C HIS A 635 -8.91 14.91 -33.63
N MET A 636 -7.58 14.95 -33.56
CA MET A 636 -6.82 16.18 -33.82
C MET A 636 -6.98 16.67 -35.26
N ALA A 637 -7.06 15.77 -36.24
CA ALA A 637 -7.30 16.12 -37.64
C ALA A 637 -8.68 16.75 -37.83
N GLN A 638 -9.72 16.20 -37.20
CA GLN A 638 -11.10 16.70 -37.28
C GLN A 638 -11.30 18.10 -36.67
N ARG A 639 -10.39 18.53 -35.79
CA ARG A 639 -10.44 19.84 -35.12
C ARG A 639 -9.63 20.92 -35.82
N ARG A 640 -9.03 20.61 -36.96
CA ARG A 640 -8.17 21.50 -37.74
C ARG A 640 -8.64 21.53 -39.19
N ASP A 641 -8.33 22.61 -39.87
CA ASP A 641 -8.70 22.81 -41.27
C ASP A 641 -7.50 22.74 -42.22
N GLY A 642 -7.79 22.50 -43.50
CA GLY A 642 -6.83 22.59 -44.60
C GLY A 642 -5.62 21.65 -44.46
N ASN A 643 -4.43 22.19 -44.73
CA ASN A 643 -3.19 21.40 -44.82
C ASN A 643 -2.78 20.75 -43.49
N ASP A 644 -3.13 21.34 -42.35
CA ASP A 644 -2.79 20.74 -41.05
C ASP A 644 -3.68 19.53 -40.76
N SER A 645 -4.97 19.59 -41.09
CA SER A 645 -5.87 18.43 -41.03
C SER A 645 -5.33 17.24 -41.83
N ALA A 646 -4.91 17.49 -43.08
CA ALA A 646 -4.37 16.45 -43.96
C ALA A 646 -3.09 15.78 -43.40
N LYS A 647 -2.20 16.52 -42.72
CA LYS A 647 -1.01 15.95 -42.07
C LYS A 647 -1.40 14.99 -40.94
N PHE A 648 -2.32 15.40 -40.06
CA PHE A 648 -2.76 14.54 -38.95
C PHE A 648 -3.50 13.30 -39.45
N TYR A 649 -4.30 13.42 -40.51
CA TYR A 649 -4.91 12.26 -41.17
C TYR A 649 -3.87 11.27 -41.74
N GLN A 650 -2.79 11.76 -42.35
CA GLN A 650 -1.69 10.89 -42.80
C GLN A 650 -1.02 10.17 -41.62
N LEU A 651 -0.68 10.88 -40.55
CA LEU A 651 -0.09 10.30 -39.35
C LEU A 651 -1.04 9.26 -38.70
N ALA A 652 -2.34 9.57 -38.63
CA ALA A 652 -3.35 8.63 -38.13
C ALA A 652 -3.40 7.37 -39.00
N SER A 653 -3.33 7.52 -40.33
CA SER A 653 -3.32 6.39 -41.26
C SER A 653 -2.12 5.47 -41.03
N GLU A 654 -0.92 6.01 -40.79
CA GLU A 654 0.26 5.19 -40.50
C GLU A 654 0.10 4.36 -39.23
N LYS A 655 -0.50 4.95 -38.18
CA LYS A 655 -0.75 4.24 -36.91
C LYS A 655 -1.83 3.19 -37.04
N PHE A 656 -2.93 3.46 -37.73
CA PHE A 656 -3.93 2.43 -37.99
C PHE A 656 -3.41 1.31 -38.90
N GLN A 657 -2.60 1.61 -39.91
CA GLN A 657 -1.93 0.58 -40.72
C GLN A 657 -1.01 -0.30 -39.87
N THR A 658 -0.28 0.29 -38.92
CA THR A 658 0.53 -0.47 -37.96
C THR A 658 -0.33 -1.35 -37.06
N ALA A 659 -1.46 -0.83 -36.56
CA ALA A 659 -2.40 -1.59 -35.76
C ALA A 659 -3.00 -2.79 -36.53
N VAL A 660 -3.33 -2.61 -37.81
CA VAL A 660 -3.82 -3.66 -38.71
C VAL A 660 -2.72 -4.69 -39.03
N LYS A 661 -1.48 -4.25 -39.25
CA LYS A 661 -0.35 -5.17 -39.47
C LYS A 661 -0.13 -6.09 -38.25
N LEU A 662 -0.25 -5.55 -37.04
CA LEU A 662 -0.10 -6.30 -35.80
C LEU A 662 -1.34 -7.14 -35.47
N ASN A 663 -2.54 -6.67 -35.82
CA ASN A 663 -3.79 -7.42 -35.68
C ASN A 663 -4.67 -7.25 -36.93
N PRO A 664 -4.55 -8.19 -37.91
CA PRO A 664 -5.33 -8.14 -39.14
C PRO A 664 -6.84 -8.32 -38.96
N GLN A 665 -7.33 -8.64 -37.76
CA GLN A 665 -8.75 -8.81 -37.43
C GLN A 665 -9.38 -7.54 -36.84
N ASN A 666 -8.63 -6.45 -36.73
CA ASN A 666 -9.13 -5.19 -36.15
C ASN A 666 -10.03 -4.43 -37.15
N VAL A 667 -11.33 -4.73 -37.12
CA VAL A 667 -12.35 -4.10 -37.98
C VAL A 667 -12.42 -2.59 -37.80
N ASP A 668 -12.34 -2.09 -36.56
CA ASP A 668 -12.42 -0.65 -36.30
C ASP A 668 -11.25 0.10 -36.95
N ALA A 669 -10.04 -0.46 -36.94
CA ALA A 669 -8.89 0.14 -37.58
C ALA A 669 -9.06 0.27 -39.10
N TYR A 670 -9.63 -0.75 -39.76
CA TYR A 670 -9.96 -0.68 -41.19
C TYR A 670 -11.05 0.35 -41.49
N LEU A 671 -12.10 0.43 -40.67
CA LEU A 671 -13.13 1.46 -40.80
C LEU A 671 -12.54 2.88 -40.71
N ARG A 672 -11.65 3.11 -39.73
CA ARG A 672 -10.96 4.40 -39.58
C ARG A 672 -10.03 4.69 -40.76
N LEU A 673 -9.30 3.70 -41.27
CA LEU A 673 -8.45 3.84 -42.47
C LEU A 673 -9.28 4.23 -43.69
N GLY A 674 -10.39 3.53 -43.94
CA GLY A 674 -11.30 3.86 -45.03
C GLY A 674 -11.82 5.29 -44.92
N ARG A 675 -12.26 5.70 -43.73
CA ARG A 675 -12.73 7.08 -43.49
C ARG A 675 -11.63 8.11 -43.73
N ILE A 676 -10.43 7.90 -43.21
CA ILE A 676 -9.29 8.81 -43.43
C ILE A 676 -9.00 9.01 -44.92
N HIS A 677 -9.08 7.93 -45.72
CA HIS A 677 -8.82 8.03 -47.16
C HIS A 677 -9.92 8.79 -47.90
N VAL A 678 -11.18 8.71 -47.44
CA VAL A 678 -12.27 9.57 -47.93
C VAL A 678 -11.99 11.05 -47.65
N GLU A 679 -11.65 11.40 -46.40
CA GLU A 679 -11.35 12.79 -46.01
C GLU A 679 -10.15 13.34 -46.80
N LEU A 680 -9.09 12.53 -46.96
CA LEU A 680 -7.92 12.90 -47.76
C LEU A 680 -8.27 13.06 -49.26
N ALA A 681 -9.17 12.24 -49.80
CA ALA A 681 -9.61 12.33 -51.20
C ALA A 681 -10.38 13.62 -51.48
N GLN A 682 -11.28 14.01 -50.57
CA GLN A 682 -12.08 15.23 -50.68
C GLN A 682 -11.21 16.51 -50.68
N SER A 683 -10.03 16.45 -50.05
CA SER A 683 -9.06 17.56 -50.02
C SER A 683 -8.14 17.68 -51.25
N ARG A 684 -8.23 16.77 -52.24
CA ARG A 684 -7.32 16.70 -53.41
C ARG A 684 -8.03 16.88 -54.76
N LYS A 685 -7.24 17.13 -55.81
CA LYS A 685 -7.71 17.22 -57.20
C LYS A 685 -8.12 15.85 -57.75
N THR A 686 -8.98 15.86 -58.78
CA THR A 686 -9.72 14.70 -59.36
C THR A 686 -8.91 13.41 -59.52
N ALA A 687 -7.75 13.44 -60.18
CA ALA A 687 -6.98 12.22 -60.48
C ALA A 687 -6.30 11.57 -59.24
N ASP A 688 -5.94 12.38 -58.23
CA ASP A 688 -5.39 11.86 -56.97
C ASP A 688 -6.49 11.43 -56.00
N ALA A 689 -7.66 12.07 -56.08
CA ALA A 689 -8.85 11.71 -55.31
C ALA A 689 -9.38 10.32 -55.67
N ASP A 690 -9.44 9.98 -56.97
CA ASP A 690 -9.93 8.68 -57.44
C ASP A 690 -9.13 7.50 -56.84
N LYS A 691 -7.79 7.60 -56.83
CA LYS A 691 -6.90 6.59 -56.22
C LYS A 691 -7.09 6.46 -54.71
N LEU A 692 -7.37 7.56 -54.02
CA LEU A 692 -7.63 7.55 -52.58
C LEU A 692 -8.99 6.92 -52.27
N TYR A 693 -10.00 7.16 -53.11
CA TYR A 693 -11.28 6.48 -53.02
C TYR A 693 -11.17 4.97 -53.28
N ASP A 694 -10.34 4.53 -54.23
CA ASP A 694 -10.06 3.09 -54.42
C ASP A 694 -9.48 2.45 -53.15
N ARG A 695 -8.49 3.10 -52.53
CA ARG A 695 -7.94 2.62 -51.25
C ARG A 695 -8.98 2.61 -50.14
N ALA A 696 -9.88 3.59 -50.09
CA ALA A 696 -10.96 3.60 -49.11
C ALA A 696 -11.89 2.41 -49.31
N ILE A 697 -12.26 2.11 -50.56
CA ILE A 697 -13.05 0.92 -50.92
C ILE A 697 -12.32 -0.35 -50.50
N ASP A 698 -11.02 -0.50 -50.78
CA ASP A 698 -10.24 -1.67 -50.38
C ASP A 698 -10.30 -1.93 -48.87
N TYR A 699 -10.18 -0.87 -48.06
CA TYR A 699 -10.28 -0.98 -46.59
C TYR A 699 -11.69 -1.34 -46.13
N PHE A 700 -12.74 -0.74 -46.70
CA PHE A 700 -14.11 -1.13 -46.35
C PHE A 700 -14.45 -2.55 -46.84
N GLN A 701 -13.93 -2.97 -47.98
CA GLN A 701 -14.04 -4.36 -48.44
C GLN A 701 -13.30 -5.33 -47.52
N ALA A 702 -12.15 -4.93 -46.94
CA ALA A 702 -11.49 -5.72 -45.91
C ALA A 702 -12.39 -5.89 -44.67
N VAL A 703 -13.10 -4.83 -44.24
CA VAL A 703 -14.13 -4.95 -43.18
C VAL A 703 -15.21 -5.94 -43.58
N LEU A 704 -15.74 -5.86 -44.80
CA LEU A 704 -16.80 -6.77 -45.27
C LEU A 704 -16.32 -8.22 -45.43
N LYS A 705 -15.03 -8.45 -45.68
CA LYS A 705 -14.44 -9.80 -45.64
C LYS A 705 -14.41 -10.37 -44.23
N LEU A 706 -14.12 -9.54 -43.22
CA LEU A 706 -14.09 -9.94 -41.81
C LEU A 706 -15.50 -10.04 -41.19
N GLN A 707 -16.39 -9.12 -41.57
CA GLN A 707 -17.76 -9.00 -41.10
C GLN A 707 -18.69 -8.75 -42.29
N PRO A 708 -19.15 -9.80 -42.99
CA PRO A 708 -20.02 -9.67 -44.17
C PRO A 708 -21.36 -8.98 -43.92
N LYS A 709 -21.83 -8.95 -42.66
CA LYS A 709 -23.07 -8.28 -42.25
C LYS A 709 -22.83 -6.92 -41.56
N ASN A 710 -21.77 -6.20 -41.92
CA ASN A 710 -21.50 -4.87 -41.40
C ASN A 710 -22.18 -3.79 -42.25
N ALA A 711 -23.35 -3.31 -41.81
CA ALA A 711 -24.15 -2.31 -42.52
C ALA A 711 -23.42 -0.96 -42.67
N ASP A 712 -22.67 -0.53 -41.64
CA ASP A 712 -21.93 0.73 -41.67
C ASP A 712 -20.87 0.70 -42.78
N ALA A 713 -20.09 -0.39 -42.89
CA ALA A 713 -19.09 -0.55 -43.94
C ALA A 713 -19.70 -0.54 -45.35
N MET A 714 -20.87 -1.19 -45.54
CA MET A 714 -21.59 -1.15 -46.83
C MET A 714 -22.04 0.27 -47.19
N ALA A 715 -22.60 1.01 -46.22
CA ALA A 715 -23.00 2.40 -46.43
C ALA A 715 -21.78 3.30 -46.71
N GLN A 716 -20.63 3.05 -46.08
CA GLN A 716 -19.40 3.79 -46.38
C GLN A 716 -18.86 3.48 -47.78
N VAL A 717 -18.96 2.25 -48.28
CA VAL A 717 -18.65 1.94 -49.70
C VAL A 717 -19.58 2.71 -50.63
N GLY A 718 -20.89 2.73 -50.33
CA GLY A 718 -21.85 3.53 -51.09
C GLY A 718 -21.51 5.02 -51.09
N THR A 719 -21.07 5.55 -49.94
CA THR A 719 -20.62 6.96 -49.81
C THR A 719 -19.41 7.24 -50.70
N VAL A 720 -18.43 6.32 -50.71
CA VAL A 720 -17.24 6.47 -51.55
C VAL A 720 -17.62 6.45 -53.02
N LEU A 721 -18.46 5.51 -53.44
CA LEU A 721 -18.92 5.37 -54.83
C LEU A 721 -19.72 6.60 -55.30
N LEU A 722 -20.57 7.16 -54.43
CA LEU A 722 -21.24 8.44 -54.69
C LEU A 722 -20.23 9.55 -54.98
N HIS A 723 -19.21 9.73 -54.13
CA HIS A 723 -18.17 10.74 -54.38
C HIS A 723 -17.34 10.45 -55.64
N LYS A 724 -17.04 9.18 -55.95
CA LYS A 724 -16.36 8.81 -57.20
C LYS A 724 -17.18 9.18 -58.43
N SER A 725 -18.49 8.99 -58.38
CA SER A 725 -19.40 9.32 -59.49
C SER A 725 -19.42 10.82 -59.81
N GLN A 726 -19.24 11.67 -58.81
CA GLN A 726 -19.17 13.13 -58.97
C GLN A 726 -17.93 13.55 -59.77
N LEU A 727 -16.85 12.75 -59.75
CA LEU A 727 -15.62 13.00 -60.51
C LEU A 727 -15.67 12.50 -61.97
N LYS A 728 -16.73 11.79 -62.36
CA LYS A 728 -16.86 11.10 -63.65
C LYS A 728 -17.93 11.71 -64.54
N ASP A 729 -17.78 11.50 -65.84
CA ASP A 729 -18.82 11.81 -66.82
C ASP A 729 -20.04 10.89 -66.67
N ALA A 730 -21.18 11.30 -67.24
CA ALA A 730 -22.50 10.69 -66.98
C ALA A 730 -22.54 9.17 -67.17
N THR A 731 -21.90 8.63 -68.21
CA THR A 731 -21.91 7.18 -68.51
C THR A 731 -21.12 6.37 -67.48
N ASP A 732 -19.96 6.86 -67.05
CA ASP A 732 -19.10 6.16 -66.08
C ASP A 732 -19.57 6.37 -64.64
N ALA A 733 -20.25 7.49 -64.38
CA ALA A 733 -20.88 7.80 -63.10
C ALA A 733 -22.08 6.89 -62.82
N GLU A 734 -22.89 6.57 -63.84
CA GLU A 734 -24.12 5.77 -63.65
C GLU A 734 -23.83 4.38 -63.08
N ARG A 735 -22.75 3.71 -63.51
CA ARG A 735 -22.35 2.41 -62.96
C ARG A 735 -22.04 2.51 -61.46
N ASP A 736 -21.19 3.45 -61.08
CA ASP A 736 -20.79 3.63 -59.68
C ASP A 736 -21.98 4.04 -58.79
N LEU A 737 -22.93 4.84 -59.31
CA LEU A 737 -24.17 5.20 -58.63
C LEU A 737 -25.09 3.99 -58.43
N ARG A 738 -25.19 3.11 -59.43
CA ARG A 738 -25.98 1.88 -59.30
C ARG A 738 -25.37 0.93 -58.26
N ASP A 739 -24.05 0.77 -58.28
CA ASP A 739 -23.34 -0.01 -57.27
C ASP A 739 -23.50 0.60 -55.87
N ALA A 740 -23.48 1.94 -55.74
CA ALA A 740 -23.75 2.63 -54.48
C ALA A 740 -25.14 2.32 -53.93
N MET A 741 -26.17 2.34 -54.79
CA MET A 741 -27.54 1.99 -54.40
C MET A 741 -27.67 0.53 -53.97
N GLU A 742 -27.02 -0.40 -54.67
CA GLU A 742 -26.99 -1.81 -54.26
C GLU A 742 -26.36 -2.01 -52.88
N LYS A 743 -25.24 -1.32 -52.59
CA LYS A 743 -24.61 -1.37 -51.26
C LYS A 743 -25.49 -0.74 -50.18
N CYS A 744 -26.17 0.37 -50.46
CA CYS A 744 -27.09 0.99 -49.52
C CYS A 744 -28.31 0.09 -49.25
N LYS A 745 -28.84 -0.56 -50.29
CA LYS A 745 -29.92 -1.55 -50.15
C LYS A 745 -29.49 -2.72 -49.27
N ALA A 746 -28.32 -3.31 -49.52
CA ALA A 746 -27.77 -4.38 -48.70
C ALA A 746 -27.56 -3.95 -47.23
N ALA A 747 -27.12 -2.71 -46.99
CA ALA A 747 -26.99 -2.16 -45.63
C ALA A 747 -28.35 -2.07 -44.92
N LEU A 748 -29.41 -1.67 -45.63
CA LEU A 748 -30.76 -1.54 -45.09
C LEU A 748 -31.46 -2.89 -44.88
N GLU A 749 -31.14 -3.90 -45.69
CA GLU A 749 -31.59 -5.28 -45.47
C GLU A 749 -31.03 -5.86 -44.17
N ILE A 750 -29.79 -5.48 -43.80
CA ILE A 750 -29.17 -5.89 -42.54
C ILE A 750 -29.72 -5.07 -41.36
N LYS A 751 -29.81 -3.75 -41.52
CA LYS A 751 -30.29 -2.83 -40.47
C LYS A 751 -31.38 -1.92 -41.04
N PRO A 752 -32.66 -2.31 -40.94
CA PRO A 752 -33.79 -1.45 -41.29
C PRO A 752 -33.71 -0.15 -40.48
N GLY A 753 -33.78 1.01 -41.15
CA GLY A 753 -33.61 2.32 -40.50
C GLY A 753 -32.16 2.80 -40.35
N HIS A 754 -31.22 2.24 -41.11
CA HIS A 754 -29.85 2.74 -41.17
C HIS A 754 -29.75 4.11 -41.88
N PHE A 755 -29.76 5.20 -41.10
CA PHE A 755 -29.79 6.59 -41.59
C PHE A 755 -28.83 6.88 -42.75
N GLN A 756 -27.52 6.65 -42.57
CA GLN A 756 -26.51 6.96 -43.58
C GLN A 756 -26.75 6.18 -44.89
N GLY A 757 -27.31 4.96 -44.80
CA GLY A 757 -27.58 4.13 -45.97
C GLY A 757 -28.77 4.68 -46.76
N THR A 758 -29.83 5.09 -46.06
CA THR A 758 -30.99 5.74 -46.66
C THR A 758 -30.64 7.09 -47.29
N LEU A 759 -29.85 7.91 -46.59
CA LEU A 759 -29.40 9.21 -47.09
C LEU A 759 -28.59 9.07 -48.39
N ILE A 760 -27.56 8.22 -48.37
CA ILE A 760 -26.66 8.04 -49.52
C ILE A 760 -27.41 7.42 -50.71
N TRP A 761 -28.40 6.55 -50.48
CA TRP A 761 -29.26 6.05 -51.56
C TRP A 761 -30.05 7.19 -52.21
N GLY A 762 -30.73 8.03 -51.41
CA GLY A 762 -31.46 9.18 -51.94
C GLY A 762 -30.56 10.15 -52.72
N GLN A 763 -29.35 10.41 -52.22
CA GLN A 763 -28.36 11.24 -52.91
C GLN A 763 -27.82 10.61 -54.19
N ALA A 764 -27.61 9.29 -54.22
CA ALA A 764 -27.18 8.60 -55.43
C ALA A 764 -28.24 8.61 -56.53
N LEU A 765 -29.52 8.45 -56.18
CA LEU A 765 -30.64 8.61 -57.12
C LEU A 765 -30.72 10.04 -57.65
N LEU A 766 -30.58 11.04 -56.78
CA LEU A 766 -30.56 12.44 -57.18
C LEU A 766 -29.40 12.72 -58.16
N GLU A 767 -28.18 12.31 -57.82
CA GLU A 767 -27.00 12.50 -58.67
C GLU A 767 -27.16 11.80 -60.03
N MET A 768 -27.76 10.61 -60.05
CA MET A 768 -28.07 9.88 -61.29
C MET A 768 -29.07 10.66 -62.17
N GLY A 769 -30.10 11.26 -61.56
CA GLY A 769 -31.05 12.12 -62.24
C GLY A 769 -30.41 13.38 -62.81
N LEU A 770 -29.57 14.05 -62.02
CA LEU A 770 -28.88 15.29 -62.42
C LEU A 770 -27.87 15.09 -63.56
N LYS A 771 -27.24 13.91 -63.64
CA LYS A 771 -26.29 13.57 -64.71
C LYS A 771 -26.95 13.09 -66.01
N ARG A 772 -28.28 12.92 -66.04
CA ARG A 772 -29.04 12.59 -67.26
C ARG A 772 -29.61 13.85 -67.91
N VAL A 773 -29.65 13.85 -69.23
CA VAL A 773 -30.19 14.98 -70.01
C VAL A 773 -31.72 15.04 -69.92
N ASP A 774 -32.36 13.87 -70.00
CA ASP A 774 -33.81 13.70 -69.85
C ASP A 774 -34.04 12.57 -68.81
N PRO A 775 -33.96 12.89 -67.50
CA PRO A 775 -34.16 11.92 -66.44
C PRO A 775 -35.61 11.44 -66.38
N ASP A 776 -35.81 10.14 -66.16
CA ASP A 776 -37.14 9.59 -65.92
C ASP A 776 -37.72 10.15 -64.61
N ALA A 777 -39.02 10.49 -64.62
CA ALA A 777 -39.69 11.10 -63.47
C ALA A 777 -39.58 10.27 -62.17
N TRP A 778 -39.59 8.94 -62.29
CA TRP A 778 -39.50 8.02 -61.15
C TRP A 778 -38.20 8.19 -60.34
N VAL A 779 -37.09 8.62 -60.98
CA VAL A 779 -35.78 8.74 -60.31
C VAL A 779 -35.83 9.80 -59.21
N PHE A 780 -36.46 10.95 -59.48
CA PHE A 780 -36.60 12.02 -58.49
C PHE A 780 -37.69 11.71 -57.45
N GLU A 781 -38.72 10.96 -57.82
CA GLU A 781 -39.76 10.48 -56.89
C GLU A 781 -39.18 9.50 -55.87
N GLU A 782 -38.37 8.53 -56.31
CA GLU A 782 -37.71 7.59 -55.42
C GLU A 782 -36.62 8.28 -54.57
N ALA A 783 -35.86 9.21 -55.17
CA ALA A 783 -34.89 10.02 -54.42
C ALA A 783 -35.55 10.80 -53.28
N GLU A 784 -36.67 11.47 -53.57
CA GLU A 784 -37.49 12.19 -52.59
C GLU A 784 -37.98 11.25 -51.48
N GLU A 785 -38.53 10.09 -51.82
CA GLU A 785 -39.00 9.11 -50.84
C GLU A 785 -37.88 8.70 -49.86
N LYS A 786 -36.68 8.40 -50.39
CA LYS A 786 -35.53 8.02 -49.55
C LYS A 786 -35.03 9.20 -48.72
N LEU A 787 -34.95 10.41 -49.25
CA LEU A 787 -34.51 11.59 -48.49
C LEU A 787 -35.50 11.97 -47.39
N GLN A 788 -36.82 11.86 -47.65
CA GLN A 788 -37.85 12.00 -46.62
C GLN A 788 -37.74 10.90 -45.56
N ALA A 789 -37.45 9.66 -45.96
CA ALA A 789 -37.20 8.58 -45.01
C ALA A 789 -35.95 8.83 -44.15
N ALA A 790 -34.91 9.44 -44.70
CA ALA A 790 -33.73 9.87 -43.93
C ALA A 790 -34.10 10.96 -42.91
N LEU A 791 -34.92 11.95 -43.29
CA LEU A 791 -35.39 13.01 -42.39
C LEU A 791 -36.30 12.50 -41.26
N LYS A 792 -37.04 11.40 -41.50
CA LYS A 792 -37.80 10.70 -40.44
C LYS A 792 -36.88 10.05 -39.41
N LEU A 793 -35.66 9.66 -39.78
CA LEU A 793 -34.68 9.04 -38.90
C LEU A 793 -33.84 10.10 -38.16
N GLN A 794 -33.46 11.17 -38.85
CA GLN A 794 -32.77 12.33 -38.27
C GLN A 794 -33.37 13.61 -38.86
N SER A 795 -34.16 14.30 -38.05
CA SER A 795 -34.79 15.56 -38.42
C SER A 795 -33.74 16.63 -38.73
N ASP A 796 -34.09 17.51 -39.68
CA ASP A 796 -33.31 18.69 -40.07
C ASP A 796 -31.88 18.44 -40.56
N HIS A 797 -31.57 17.21 -41.01
CA HIS A 797 -30.24 16.92 -41.54
C HIS A 797 -29.93 17.75 -42.81
N PRO A 798 -28.86 18.56 -42.84
CA PRO A 798 -28.59 19.52 -43.91
C PRO A 798 -28.56 18.91 -45.31
N ASP A 799 -27.83 17.82 -45.49
CA ASP A 799 -27.68 17.20 -46.81
C ASP A 799 -28.97 16.56 -47.31
N ALA A 800 -29.86 16.13 -46.40
CA ALA A 800 -31.13 15.53 -46.76
C ALA A 800 -32.13 16.61 -47.21
N LEU A 801 -32.18 17.74 -46.49
CA LEU A 801 -32.98 18.92 -46.84
C LEU A 801 -32.53 19.54 -48.17
N VAL A 802 -31.21 19.70 -48.37
CA VAL A 802 -30.63 20.20 -49.62
C VAL A 802 -30.94 19.25 -50.79
N GLY A 803 -30.80 17.94 -50.58
CA GLY A 803 -31.16 16.93 -51.57
C GLY A 803 -32.65 16.97 -51.92
N LEU A 804 -33.52 17.11 -50.92
CA LEU A 804 -34.97 17.16 -51.11
C LEU A 804 -35.38 18.41 -51.90
N ALA A 805 -34.80 19.56 -51.59
CA ALA A 805 -35.00 20.79 -52.35
C ALA A 805 -34.55 20.66 -53.82
N HIS A 806 -33.43 19.97 -54.07
CA HIS A 806 -33.02 19.64 -55.44
C HIS A 806 -34.00 18.71 -56.16
N CYS A 807 -34.57 17.71 -55.49
CA CYS A 807 -35.60 16.84 -56.07
C CYS A 807 -36.85 17.65 -56.43
N LEU A 808 -37.34 18.47 -55.50
CA LEU A 808 -38.52 19.33 -55.71
C LEU A 808 -38.33 20.31 -56.86
N LEU A 809 -37.15 20.94 -56.95
CA LEU A 809 -36.78 21.82 -58.08
C LEU A 809 -36.91 21.11 -59.43
N ASN A 810 -36.38 19.88 -59.55
CA ASN A 810 -36.40 19.15 -60.81
C ASN A 810 -37.80 18.60 -61.14
N LYS A 811 -38.58 18.18 -60.14
CA LYS A 811 -39.98 17.77 -60.33
C LYS A 811 -40.87 18.93 -60.78
N ALA A 812 -40.67 20.13 -60.23
CA ALA A 812 -41.45 21.33 -60.56
C ALA A 812 -41.41 21.68 -62.06
N ARG A 813 -40.35 21.28 -62.79
CA ARG A 813 -40.21 21.51 -64.24
C ARG A 813 -41.22 20.75 -65.09
N ASN A 814 -41.76 19.65 -64.57
CA ASN A 814 -42.70 18.76 -65.26
C ASN A 814 -44.10 18.79 -64.63
N MET A 815 -44.37 19.74 -63.74
CA MET A 815 -45.65 19.90 -63.03
C MET A 815 -46.49 21.05 -63.60
N ASP A 816 -47.81 21.01 -63.36
CA ASP A 816 -48.70 22.15 -63.59
C ASP A 816 -48.26 23.37 -62.75
N ALA A 817 -48.52 24.59 -63.24
CA ALA A 817 -47.99 25.82 -62.66
C ALA A 817 -48.24 25.99 -61.15
N ASP A 818 -49.44 25.65 -60.66
CA ASP A 818 -49.79 25.77 -59.24
C ASP A 818 -49.04 24.75 -58.36
N LYS A 819 -48.90 23.51 -58.85
CA LYS A 819 -48.14 22.46 -58.15
C LYS A 819 -46.63 22.73 -58.18
N ALA A 820 -46.14 23.26 -59.30
CA ALA A 820 -44.75 23.68 -59.46
C ALA A 820 -44.41 24.82 -58.49
N ALA A 821 -45.30 25.81 -58.32
CA ALA A 821 -45.09 26.90 -57.37
C ALA A 821 -45.01 26.39 -55.93
N ALA A 822 -45.93 25.51 -55.51
CA ALA A 822 -45.93 24.91 -54.18
C ALA A 822 -44.66 24.09 -53.90
N ALA A 823 -44.24 23.25 -54.86
CA ALA A 823 -43.01 22.45 -54.72
C ALA A 823 -41.75 23.31 -54.61
N LEU A 824 -41.67 24.43 -55.36
CA LEU A 824 -40.55 25.37 -55.26
C LEU A 824 -40.54 26.12 -53.92
N GLU A 825 -41.70 26.49 -53.39
CA GLU A 825 -41.82 27.12 -52.07
C GLU A 825 -41.41 26.18 -50.92
N GLU A 826 -41.83 24.92 -50.99
CA GLU A 826 -41.39 23.88 -50.06
C GLU A 826 -39.86 23.66 -50.13
N GLY A 827 -39.29 23.62 -51.34
CA GLY A 827 -37.84 23.55 -51.54
C GLY A 827 -37.09 24.76 -50.95
N LEU A 828 -37.62 25.98 -51.06
CA LEU A 828 -37.04 27.17 -50.43
C LEU A 828 -37.04 27.04 -48.91
N ASN A 829 -38.14 26.60 -48.31
CA ASN A 829 -38.23 26.42 -46.87
C ASN A 829 -37.19 25.44 -46.34
N HIS A 830 -36.99 24.29 -47.01
CA HIS A 830 -35.96 23.32 -46.63
C HIS A 830 -34.54 23.90 -46.67
N VAL A 831 -34.21 24.64 -47.73
CA VAL A 831 -32.88 25.25 -47.87
C VAL A 831 -32.70 26.41 -46.88
N GLN A 832 -33.75 27.16 -46.59
CA GLN A 832 -33.75 28.23 -45.60
C GLN A 832 -33.46 27.68 -44.19
N THR A 833 -34.10 26.58 -43.79
CA THR A 833 -33.81 25.88 -42.53
C THR A 833 -32.32 25.52 -42.41
N VAL A 834 -31.71 25.04 -43.50
CA VAL A 834 -30.28 24.73 -43.51
C VAL A 834 -29.41 25.98 -43.35
N LEU A 835 -29.77 27.09 -43.99
CA LEU A 835 -28.99 28.33 -43.91
C LEU A 835 -29.13 29.05 -42.56
N GLU A 836 -30.19 28.79 -41.80
CA GLU A 836 -30.33 29.30 -40.43
C GLU A 836 -29.32 28.65 -39.47
N GLU A 837 -29.04 27.36 -39.64
CA GLU A 837 -28.07 26.63 -38.81
C GLU A 837 -26.65 26.66 -39.39
N HIS A 838 -26.54 26.63 -40.71
CA HIS A 838 -25.29 26.54 -41.45
C HIS A 838 -25.25 27.62 -42.54
N ASP A 839 -25.18 28.88 -42.12
CA ASP A 839 -25.16 30.03 -43.04
C ASP A 839 -24.15 29.83 -44.17
N GLN A 840 -22.96 29.31 -43.89
CA GLN A 840 -21.90 29.13 -44.90
C GLN A 840 -22.08 27.94 -45.87
N SER A 841 -23.23 27.25 -45.90
CA SER A 841 -23.42 26.09 -46.79
C SER A 841 -23.49 26.50 -48.27
N ALA A 842 -22.40 26.28 -49.01
CA ALA A 842 -22.33 26.54 -50.45
C ALA A 842 -23.35 25.70 -51.27
N PRO A 843 -23.55 24.38 -51.00
CA PRO A 843 -24.57 23.59 -51.67
C PRO A 843 -25.98 24.16 -51.47
N ALA A 844 -26.36 24.49 -50.23
CA ALA A 844 -27.66 25.06 -49.90
C ALA A 844 -27.91 26.38 -50.65
N ARG A 845 -26.94 27.32 -50.59
CA ARG A 845 -27.03 28.59 -51.33
C ARG A 845 -27.13 28.40 -52.84
N ASN A 846 -26.45 27.40 -53.39
CA ASN A 846 -26.53 27.08 -54.81
C ASN A 846 -27.92 26.57 -55.23
N VAL A 847 -28.55 25.71 -54.41
CA VAL A 847 -29.92 25.23 -54.64
C VAL A 847 -30.93 26.37 -54.50
N MET A 848 -30.79 27.19 -53.45
CA MET A 848 -31.61 28.38 -53.20
C MET A 848 -31.69 29.25 -54.45
N ALA A 849 -30.52 29.60 -54.99
CA ALA A 849 -30.43 30.41 -56.19
C ALA A 849 -31.06 29.73 -57.41
N ALA A 850 -30.86 28.41 -57.59
CA ALA A 850 -31.47 27.67 -58.68
C ALA A 850 -33.00 27.66 -58.61
N ILE A 851 -33.58 27.56 -57.41
CA ILE A 851 -35.04 27.64 -57.19
C ILE A 851 -35.55 29.06 -57.49
N LEU A 852 -34.88 30.10 -56.99
CA LEU A 852 -35.24 31.51 -57.25
C LEU A 852 -35.19 31.84 -58.75
N MET A 853 -34.19 31.32 -59.48
CA MET A 853 -34.08 31.47 -60.94
C MET A 853 -35.24 30.81 -61.69
N GLU A 854 -35.65 29.61 -61.25
CA GLU A 854 -36.78 28.88 -61.84
C GLU A 854 -38.11 29.61 -61.56
N GLN A 855 -38.31 30.14 -60.35
CA GLN A 855 -39.46 30.99 -60.01
C GLN A 855 -39.49 32.28 -60.85
N ALA A 856 -38.33 32.90 -61.08
CA ALA A 856 -38.22 34.10 -61.90
C ALA A 856 -38.54 33.83 -63.37
N ARG A 857 -38.24 32.63 -63.90
CA ARG A 857 -38.59 32.24 -65.27
C ARG A 857 -40.11 32.16 -65.48
N ASN A 858 -40.84 31.77 -64.43
CA ASN A 858 -42.30 31.65 -64.46
C ASN A 858 -43.05 32.98 -64.22
N LYS A 859 -42.32 34.08 -63.93
CA LYS A 859 -42.88 35.42 -63.70
C LYS A 859 -42.49 36.37 -64.85
N ARG A 860 -43.41 37.26 -65.27
CA ARG A 860 -43.15 38.24 -66.35
C ARG A 860 -42.74 39.61 -65.80
N GLY A 861 -41.75 40.25 -66.44
CA GLY A 861 -41.42 41.67 -66.25
C GLY A 861 -40.84 42.02 -64.87
N ILE A 862 -41.29 43.14 -64.29
CA ILE A 862 -40.71 43.78 -63.08
C ILE A 862 -40.64 42.83 -61.87
N ASN A 863 -41.52 41.84 -61.79
CA ASN A 863 -41.60 40.88 -60.68
C ASN A 863 -40.52 39.79 -60.70
N ALA A 864 -39.76 39.64 -61.79
CA ALA A 864 -38.65 38.68 -61.89
C ALA A 864 -37.31 39.27 -61.39
N HIS A 865 -37.12 40.59 -61.48
CA HIS A 865 -35.84 41.25 -61.13
C HIS A 865 -35.40 41.06 -59.67
N PRO A 866 -36.27 41.17 -58.64
CA PRO A 866 -35.86 40.96 -57.25
C PRO A 866 -35.33 39.55 -56.99
N LEU A 867 -36.00 38.53 -57.53
CA LEU A 867 -35.62 37.12 -57.37
C LEU A 867 -34.25 36.82 -58.01
N LEU A 868 -33.98 37.40 -59.19
CA LEU A 868 -32.69 37.23 -59.86
C LEU A 868 -31.54 37.96 -59.12
N ALA A 869 -31.83 39.10 -58.49
CA ALA A 869 -30.85 39.82 -57.68
C ALA A 869 -30.49 39.03 -56.40
N GLU A 870 -31.49 38.46 -55.74
CA GLU A 870 -31.32 37.59 -54.59
C GLU A 870 -30.54 36.31 -54.94
N ALA A 871 -30.92 35.63 -56.04
CA ALA A 871 -30.20 34.47 -56.55
C ALA A 871 -28.71 34.77 -56.80
N LYS A 872 -28.39 35.95 -57.38
CA LYS A 872 -27.01 36.39 -57.59
C LYS A 872 -26.23 36.50 -56.27
N GLY A 873 -26.85 37.05 -55.23
CA GLY A 873 -26.24 37.18 -53.91
C GLY A 873 -25.89 35.84 -53.28
N HIS A 874 -26.80 34.86 -53.37
CA HIS A 874 -26.55 33.50 -52.88
C HIS A 874 -25.43 32.80 -53.67
N LEU A 875 -25.43 32.89 -55.00
CA LEU A 875 -24.39 32.29 -55.83
C LEU A 875 -23.00 32.90 -55.57
N GLN A 876 -22.91 34.21 -55.35
CA GLN A 876 -21.63 34.85 -55.02
C GLN A 876 -21.10 34.35 -53.67
N ARG A 877 -21.94 34.31 -52.63
CA ARG A 877 -21.52 33.79 -51.32
C ARG A 877 -21.16 32.30 -51.37
N ALA A 878 -21.85 31.51 -52.18
CA ALA A 878 -21.50 30.10 -52.39
C ALA A 878 -20.11 29.96 -53.02
N GLU A 879 -19.80 30.79 -54.02
CA GLU A 879 -18.49 30.81 -54.69
C GLU A 879 -17.38 31.33 -53.77
N ASP A 880 -17.68 32.34 -52.92
CA ASP A 880 -16.72 32.88 -51.94
C ASP A 880 -16.32 31.83 -50.88
N VAL A 881 -17.26 30.94 -50.50
CA VAL A 881 -17.01 29.83 -49.57
C VAL A 881 -16.32 28.66 -50.26
N GLN A 882 -16.84 28.24 -51.42
CA GLN A 882 -16.35 27.09 -52.16
C GLN A 882 -16.26 27.43 -53.65
N PRO A 883 -15.08 27.87 -54.12
CA PRO A 883 -14.86 28.17 -55.53
C PRO A 883 -15.19 26.98 -56.43
N GLY A 884 -15.95 27.21 -57.50
CA GLY A 884 -16.45 26.19 -58.42
C GLY A 884 -17.89 25.74 -58.16
N SER A 885 -18.39 25.86 -56.92
CA SER A 885 -19.68 25.27 -56.50
C SER A 885 -20.90 25.92 -57.15
N ALA A 886 -20.84 27.22 -57.48
CA ALA A 886 -21.96 27.99 -58.01
C ALA A 886 -21.75 28.48 -59.45
N THR A 887 -20.57 28.20 -60.04
CA THR A 887 -20.15 28.71 -61.36
C THR A 887 -21.16 28.44 -62.48
N TYR A 888 -21.74 27.24 -62.53
CA TYR A 888 -22.67 26.87 -63.59
C TYR A 888 -24.03 27.57 -63.45
N ASN A 889 -24.56 27.64 -62.23
CA ASN A 889 -25.80 28.37 -61.96
C ASN A 889 -25.61 29.88 -62.14
N MET A 890 -24.41 30.40 -61.88
CA MET A 890 -24.06 31.78 -62.20
C MET A 890 -24.04 32.03 -63.72
N ALA A 891 -23.52 31.10 -64.52
CA ALA A 891 -23.61 31.18 -65.98
C ALA A 891 -25.07 31.16 -66.46
N ARG A 892 -25.89 30.25 -65.94
CA ARG A 892 -27.34 30.18 -66.24
C ARG A 892 -28.07 31.48 -65.87
N LEU A 893 -27.73 32.09 -64.73
CA LEU A 893 -28.29 33.37 -64.30
C LEU A 893 -27.92 34.51 -65.26
N MET A 894 -26.66 34.59 -65.69
CA MET A 894 -26.21 35.60 -66.65
C MET A 894 -26.90 35.45 -68.00
N ALA A 895 -27.13 34.22 -68.46
CA ALA A 895 -27.88 33.95 -69.68
C ALA A 895 -29.35 34.39 -69.55
N GLN A 896 -30.00 34.12 -68.41
CA GLN A 896 -31.37 34.57 -68.13
C GLN A 896 -31.50 36.11 -68.08
N LEU A 897 -30.43 36.81 -67.69
CA LEU A 897 -30.33 38.27 -67.72
C LEU A 897 -29.92 38.85 -69.08
N ASN A 898 -29.80 38.02 -70.13
CA ASN A 898 -29.27 38.38 -71.46
C ASN A 898 -27.86 39.02 -71.42
N ASN A 899 -27.03 38.69 -70.42
CA ASN A 899 -25.64 39.11 -70.33
C ASN A 899 -24.70 38.06 -70.95
N GLU A 900 -24.51 38.15 -72.27
CA GLU A 900 -23.69 37.21 -73.03
C GLU A 900 -22.22 37.18 -72.57
N SER A 901 -21.62 38.35 -72.30
CA SER A 901 -20.23 38.43 -71.83
C SER A 901 -20.01 37.76 -70.48
N GLY A 902 -20.93 37.97 -69.54
CA GLY A 902 -20.88 37.35 -68.22
C GLY A 902 -21.14 35.84 -68.28
N CYS A 903 -22.09 35.40 -69.11
CA CYS A 903 -22.36 33.97 -69.31
C CYS A 903 -21.10 33.24 -69.82
N ARG A 904 -20.40 33.82 -70.80
CA ARG A 904 -19.16 33.25 -71.34
C ARG A 904 -18.05 33.15 -70.29
N GLU A 905 -17.83 34.20 -69.51
CA GLU A 905 -16.81 34.21 -68.45
C GLU A 905 -17.06 33.09 -67.43
N TRP A 906 -18.30 32.93 -66.98
CA TRP A 906 -18.66 31.92 -65.99
C TRP A 906 -18.62 30.49 -66.55
N LEU A 907 -18.95 30.27 -67.83
CA LEU A 907 -18.77 28.95 -68.48
C LEU A 907 -17.29 28.58 -68.66
N GLU A 908 -16.41 29.55 -68.94
CA GLU A 908 -14.96 29.30 -68.93
C GLU A 908 -14.44 29.02 -67.52
N LYS A 909 -15.01 29.66 -66.47
CA LYS A 909 -14.74 29.30 -65.07
C LYS A 909 -15.23 27.89 -64.73
N CYS A 910 -16.40 27.47 -65.22
CA CYS A 910 -16.85 26.07 -65.08
C CYS A 910 -15.84 25.10 -65.68
N LYS A 911 -15.33 25.42 -66.87
CA LYS A 911 -14.31 24.61 -67.56
C LYS A 911 -12.99 24.57 -66.78
N ALA A 912 -12.53 25.71 -66.26
CA ALA A 912 -11.32 25.79 -65.44
C ALA A 912 -11.42 24.99 -64.13
N ASN A 913 -12.62 24.92 -63.55
CA ASN A 913 -12.92 24.15 -62.34
C ASN A 913 -13.33 22.70 -62.60
N GLY A 914 -13.38 22.25 -63.87
CA GLY A 914 -13.73 20.87 -64.22
C GLY A 914 -15.20 20.49 -63.96
N VAL A 915 -16.09 21.48 -63.85
CA VAL A 915 -17.52 21.29 -63.56
C VAL A 915 -18.43 21.67 -64.74
N LEU A 916 -17.84 21.79 -65.94
CA LEU A 916 -18.60 22.11 -67.14
C LEU A 916 -19.51 20.92 -67.52
N PRO A 917 -20.82 21.12 -67.65
CA PRO A 917 -21.73 20.05 -68.08
C PRO A 917 -21.42 19.54 -69.49
N SER A 918 -21.95 18.36 -69.81
CA SER A 918 -21.76 17.75 -71.13
C SER A 918 -22.30 18.65 -72.24
N SER A 919 -21.74 18.52 -73.44
CA SER A 919 -22.20 19.25 -74.64
C SER A 919 -23.71 19.14 -74.86
N LEU A 920 -24.25 17.94 -74.63
CA LEU A 920 -25.68 17.67 -74.78
C LEU A 920 -26.52 18.37 -73.70
N MET A 921 -26.05 18.44 -72.45
CA MET A 921 -26.73 19.24 -71.41
C MET A 921 -26.68 20.73 -71.71
N LEU A 922 -25.53 21.26 -72.13
CA LEU A 922 -25.38 22.68 -72.46
C LEU A 922 -26.34 23.10 -73.58
N THR A 923 -26.47 22.26 -74.61
CA THR A 923 -27.33 22.55 -75.77
C THR A 923 -28.81 22.37 -75.49
N LYS A 924 -29.20 21.54 -74.51
CA LYS A 924 -30.60 21.36 -74.10
C LYS A 924 -31.04 22.25 -72.93
N ASP A 925 -30.13 22.83 -72.16
CA ASP A 925 -30.49 23.67 -70.99
C ASP A 925 -31.36 24.88 -71.42
N PRO A 926 -32.58 25.03 -70.88
CA PRO A 926 -33.49 26.12 -71.22
C PRO A 926 -32.93 27.51 -70.91
N PHE A 927 -32.09 27.64 -69.87
CA PHE A 927 -31.53 28.94 -69.47
C PHE A 927 -30.48 29.46 -70.46
N LEU A 928 -29.86 28.56 -71.22
CA LEU A 928 -28.83 28.88 -72.21
C LEU A 928 -29.39 29.08 -73.62
N GLU A 929 -30.70 28.97 -73.82
CA GLU A 929 -31.37 29.18 -75.12
C GLU A 929 -30.93 30.47 -75.84
N PRO A 930 -30.84 31.64 -75.18
CA PRO A 930 -30.41 32.88 -75.84
C PRO A 930 -28.98 32.84 -76.39
N MET A 931 -28.14 31.93 -75.88
CA MET A 931 -26.72 31.83 -76.24
C MET A 931 -26.46 30.83 -77.38
N ARG A 932 -27.45 30.00 -77.74
CA ARG A 932 -27.27 28.86 -78.67
C ARG A 932 -26.84 29.29 -80.07
N GLU A 933 -27.25 30.48 -80.51
CA GLU A 933 -26.90 31.00 -81.84
C GLU A 933 -25.50 31.63 -81.90
N SER A 934 -24.89 31.93 -80.76
CA SER A 934 -23.58 32.56 -80.70
C SER A 934 -22.46 31.61 -81.12
N LYS A 935 -21.55 32.09 -81.98
CA LYS A 935 -20.42 31.29 -82.52
C LYS A 935 -19.51 30.71 -81.42
N TRP A 936 -19.31 31.43 -80.32
CA TRP A 936 -18.48 30.97 -79.20
C TRP A 936 -19.13 29.82 -78.45
N PHE A 937 -20.46 29.84 -78.28
CA PHE A 937 -21.21 28.79 -77.59
C PHE A 937 -21.27 27.51 -78.43
N LYS A 938 -21.51 27.62 -79.74
CA LYS A 938 -21.40 26.48 -80.69
C LYS A 938 -20.01 25.84 -80.65
N LYS A 939 -18.93 26.64 -80.50
CA LYS A 939 -17.57 26.13 -80.35
C LYS A 939 -17.31 25.45 -79.01
N LEU A 940 -17.84 26.00 -77.91
CA LEU A 940 -17.72 25.42 -76.58
C LEU A 940 -18.47 24.07 -76.51
N ALA A 941 -19.72 24.03 -76.98
CA ALA A 941 -20.53 22.82 -77.03
C ALA A 941 -20.00 21.80 -78.06
N GLY A 942 -19.52 22.22 -79.23
CA GLY A 942 -19.04 21.31 -80.28
C GLY A 942 -17.66 20.68 -80.07
N SER A 943 -16.96 20.99 -78.97
CA SER A 943 -15.57 20.54 -78.73
C SER A 943 -15.44 19.17 -78.02
N GLY A 944 -16.53 18.44 -77.80
CA GLY A 944 -16.54 17.09 -77.23
C GLY A 944 -17.12 16.03 -78.18
N SER A 945 -16.23 15.31 -78.88
CA SER A 945 -16.37 14.02 -79.60
C SER A 945 -17.58 13.76 -80.52
N GLU A 946 -17.29 13.54 -81.81
CA GLU A 946 -18.10 12.70 -82.70
C GLU A 946 -18.31 11.29 -82.09
N PRO A 947 -19.51 10.69 -82.21
CA PRO A 947 -19.73 9.31 -81.76
C PRO A 947 -19.02 8.33 -82.70
N LYS A 948 -18.22 7.41 -82.15
CA LYS A 948 -17.84 6.18 -82.87
C LYS A 948 -19.09 5.32 -83.00
N GLU A 949 -19.66 5.24 -84.20
CA GLU A 949 -20.62 4.19 -84.55
C GLU A 949 -19.96 2.81 -84.41
N GLU A 950 -20.45 2.01 -83.45
CA GLU A 950 -20.18 0.58 -83.40
C GLU A 950 -20.84 -0.10 -84.60
N LYS A 951 -20.01 -0.69 -85.46
CA LYS A 951 -20.45 -1.63 -86.48
C LYS A 951 -21.06 -2.85 -85.80
N ALA A 952 -22.35 -3.06 -86.03
CA ALA A 952 -22.96 -4.38 -85.94
C ALA A 952 -22.28 -5.30 -86.97
N GLN A 953 -21.58 -6.34 -86.51
CA GLN A 953 -21.31 -7.55 -87.28
C GLN A 953 -21.64 -8.78 -86.45
N ALA A 954 -22.50 -9.60 -87.03
CA ALA A 954 -22.97 -10.87 -86.53
C ALA A 954 -21.87 -11.94 -86.52
N SER A 955 -21.76 -12.67 -85.41
CA SER A 955 -21.66 -14.15 -85.32
C SER A 955 -21.44 -14.55 -83.87
#